data_AF-A0A957I888-F1
#
_entry.id   AF-A0A957I888-F1
#
_cell.length_a   1.000
_cell.length_b   1.000
_cell.length_c   1.000
_cell.angle_alpha   90.00
_cell.angle_beta   90.00
_cell.angle_gamma   90.00
#
_symmetry.space_group_name_H-M   'P 1'
#
loop_
_entity.id
_entity.type
_entity.pdbx_description
1 polymer ?
#
loop_
_entity_poly.entity_id
_entity_poly.type
_entity_poly.pdbx_seq_one_letter_code
_entity_poly.pdbx_strand_id
1 'polypeptide(L)'
;MKNVNKHLIFILLAALLFGTVLTACGGEDPTPTPRSSNDDDDDGDPPPDEEPTEEPTEEPTPEPTETPDPTAGFIDFSNEVLGVTLAYPGDWAMEFDEEAGELKLASSQSILEDSDDNIEGAILNVLFLDTALFSALDAEVDLTDPEQLLGVFVDFFSQPSDEGITVTVTQEPTAVTINDQAAAEVLVDAVDEEGDTAVMKVLVIMFEDRAAVVLSGSEVSVEEQNRPLLNAIENSIVLSTPVGGVAEDIDDVETGNISINLSGDLLLYGDTVSGIVDESGPSAFGFIGQEGEVIDVFVVPEEGFDVVVDVVDDTGASILPTGEVDAEIGAEQVLDVAIPATGNYAIMVRGFADATGNYQLTLAEAGTVTQPTLDGASGELIEYGAFVSGAVDSATPVAAYPFSGAAGDVVGMVVTPFDGFDVVLDVVDDAGNSILLQERDTSFGPENLFVALPADGIYTIHVFGFDGAEGSFDMQLGLPLTNVVFAAGDTLEAEDEGEGHAFPFTALRPGDMVGIRVEPAEDLDVAIQVRKGDELLSGLGFDPESGYSFAVGVEELLVMAEETGTYSFRILNSQNDFAGNVGDYAVTMYGTPEIVFELAYGDLVDARTNANGLVDYVISGLAGDSVIINVASDDDSVDMVIEVLDLDENVLASADEGFSGEVEELVYTLESEELVIIRVRDFFGSPGDFMMSVNLQ
;
A
#
# COMPACT_ATOMS: atom_id res chain seq x y z
N MET A 1 -27.22 -26.14 -10.78
CA MET A 1 -26.32 -24.97 -10.70
C MET A 1 -27.10 -23.68 -10.42
N LYS A 2 -28.34 -23.49 -10.90
CA LYS A 2 -29.20 -22.30 -10.58
C LYS A 2 -29.58 -22.01 -9.11
N ASN A 3 -29.17 -22.83 -8.13
CA ASN A 3 -29.53 -22.66 -6.72
C ASN A 3 -28.34 -22.33 -5.81
N VAL A 4 -27.11 -22.25 -6.35
CA VAL A 4 -25.90 -22.05 -5.53
C VAL A 4 -25.63 -20.55 -5.31
N ASN A 5 -25.71 -19.71 -6.35
CA ASN A 5 -25.53 -18.25 -6.22
C ASN A 5 -26.64 -17.58 -5.38
N LYS A 6 -27.86 -18.16 -5.35
CA LYS A 6 -28.95 -17.67 -4.46
C LYS A 6 -28.71 -17.96 -2.99
N HIS A 7 -27.87 -18.96 -2.65
CA HIS A 7 -27.55 -19.34 -1.27
C HIS A 7 -26.29 -18.64 -0.76
N LEU A 8 -25.35 -18.28 -1.63
CA LEU A 8 -24.10 -17.59 -1.24
C LEU A 8 -24.37 -16.13 -0.86
N ILE A 9 -25.15 -15.41 -1.68
CA ILE A 9 -25.66 -14.07 -1.38
C ILE A 9 -26.55 -14.09 -0.10
N PHE A 10 -27.22 -15.22 0.17
CA PHE A 10 -28.09 -15.42 1.36
C PHE A 10 -27.30 -15.58 2.66
N ILE A 11 -26.18 -16.29 2.63
CA ILE A 11 -25.31 -16.46 3.80
C ILE A 11 -24.61 -15.13 4.13
N LEU A 12 -24.19 -14.38 3.11
CA LEU A 12 -23.57 -13.06 3.30
C LEU A 12 -24.56 -12.01 3.86
N LEU A 13 -25.82 -11.95 3.40
CA LEU A 13 -26.78 -10.93 3.88
C LEU A 13 -27.47 -11.26 5.21
N ALA A 14 -27.60 -12.55 5.59
CA ALA A 14 -28.20 -12.95 6.85
C ALA A 14 -27.20 -12.95 8.02
N ALA A 15 -25.97 -13.45 7.79
CA ALA A 15 -24.94 -13.53 8.81
C ALA A 15 -24.41 -12.15 9.23
N LEU A 16 -24.46 -11.15 8.35
CA LEU A 16 -23.86 -9.82 8.57
C LEU A 16 -24.67 -8.86 9.44
N LEU A 17 -25.91 -9.17 9.80
CA LEU A 17 -26.73 -8.21 10.57
C LEU A 17 -27.77 -8.84 11.49
N PHE A 18 -28.28 -10.02 11.17
CA PHE A 18 -29.25 -10.68 12.03
C PHE A 18 -28.56 -11.41 13.17
N GLY A 19 -27.39 -12.03 12.93
CA GLY A 19 -26.55 -12.61 13.97
C GLY A 19 -26.03 -11.56 14.96
N THR A 20 -25.33 -10.52 14.50
CA THR A 20 -24.57 -9.58 15.34
C THR A 20 -25.40 -8.74 16.33
N VAL A 21 -26.65 -8.39 16.01
CA VAL A 21 -27.55 -7.69 16.95
C VAL A 21 -28.13 -8.66 18.00
N LEU A 22 -28.16 -9.96 17.72
CA LEU A 22 -28.86 -10.98 18.50
C LEU A 22 -27.89 -11.89 19.31
N THR A 23 -26.69 -12.21 18.80
CA THR A 23 -25.55 -12.77 19.57
C THR A 23 -25.19 -11.86 20.75
N ALA A 24 -25.29 -10.55 20.51
CA ALA A 24 -25.17 -9.51 21.51
C ALA A 24 -26.35 -9.41 22.51
N CYS A 25 -27.20 -10.43 22.71
CA CYS A 25 -28.29 -10.42 23.71
C CYS A 25 -28.28 -11.61 24.71
N GLY A 26 -27.22 -12.42 24.74
CA GLY A 26 -27.11 -13.63 25.60
C GLY A 26 -27.10 -13.40 27.12
N GLY A 27 -28.25 -13.20 27.76
CA GLY A 27 -28.38 -13.05 29.23
C GLY A 27 -28.60 -14.37 30.02
N GLU A 28 -27.81 -14.59 31.08
CA GLU A 28 -28.02 -15.70 32.05
C GLU A 28 -29.33 -15.56 32.87
N ASP A 29 -30.12 -16.64 32.81
CA ASP A 29 -31.34 -17.01 33.53
C ASP A 29 -31.52 -16.45 34.97
N PRO A 30 -32.54 -15.60 35.24
CA PRO A 30 -33.11 -15.48 36.59
C PRO A 30 -34.28 -16.47 36.75
N THR A 31 -34.08 -17.43 37.66
CA THR A 31 -35.11 -18.38 38.14
C THR A 31 -36.48 -17.70 38.38
N PRO A 32 -37.60 -18.27 37.89
CA PRO A 32 -38.91 -17.63 37.91
C PRO A 32 -39.54 -17.68 39.31
N THR A 33 -40.02 -16.53 39.80
CA THR A 33 -40.99 -16.48 40.91
C THR A 33 -42.25 -15.73 40.44
N PRO A 34 -43.45 -16.35 40.52
CA PRO A 34 -44.64 -15.87 39.82
C PRO A 34 -45.40 -14.79 40.61
N ARG A 35 -46.04 -13.87 39.89
CA ARG A 35 -47.23 -13.11 40.34
C ARG A 35 -48.25 -13.12 39.20
N SER A 36 -49.20 -14.04 39.28
CA SER A 36 -50.61 -13.79 39.63
C SER A 36 -51.40 -13.08 38.54
N SER A 37 -52.20 -13.90 37.85
CA SER A 37 -53.49 -13.57 37.27
C SER A 37 -54.27 -12.52 38.06
N ASN A 38 -54.98 -11.66 37.35
CA ASN A 38 -56.41 -11.46 37.55
C ASN A 38 -57.05 -11.00 36.24
N ASP A 39 -58.00 -11.81 35.80
CA ASP A 39 -59.10 -11.46 34.91
C ASP A 39 -59.91 -10.28 35.48
N ASP A 40 -60.54 -9.52 34.58
CA ASP A 40 -62.00 -9.34 34.51
C ASP A 40 -62.38 -7.98 33.89
N ASP A 41 -63.02 -8.09 32.73
CA ASP A 41 -64.30 -7.49 32.34
C ASP A 41 -64.51 -5.96 32.35
N ASP A 42 -64.79 -5.48 31.13
CA ASP A 42 -66.06 -4.89 30.69
C ASP A 42 -66.63 -3.68 31.45
N ASP A 43 -66.73 -2.54 30.76
CA ASP A 43 -68.01 -1.86 30.54
C ASP A 43 -67.79 -0.63 29.62
N GLY A 44 -68.63 -0.52 28.59
CA GLY A 44 -68.49 0.45 27.51
C GLY A 44 -69.26 1.77 27.63
N ASP A 45 -69.35 2.41 26.45
CA ASP A 45 -70.24 3.50 25.98
C ASP A 45 -69.71 4.95 26.07
N PRO A 46 -70.16 5.90 25.21
CA PRO A 46 -70.06 6.02 23.73
C PRO A 46 -69.41 7.38 23.28
N PRO A 47 -69.21 7.69 21.97
CA PRO A 47 -68.66 8.97 21.49
C PRO A 47 -69.77 9.96 21.05
N PRO A 48 -69.43 11.11 20.43
CA PRO A 48 -68.84 12.36 20.93
C PRO A 48 -69.88 13.51 20.95
N ASP A 49 -69.51 14.75 21.30
CA ASP A 49 -70.34 15.94 20.98
C ASP A 49 -69.46 17.13 20.56
N GLU A 50 -69.77 17.69 19.39
CA GLU A 50 -69.16 18.88 18.76
C GLU A 50 -69.85 20.17 19.25
N GLU A 51 -69.11 21.28 19.35
CA GLU A 51 -69.50 22.67 19.01
C GLU A 51 -68.45 23.69 19.57
N PRO A 52 -68.31 24.91 19.03
CA PRO A 52 -68.25 25.35 17.63
C PRO A 52 -66.98 26.18 17.32
N THR A 53 -66.72 26.37 16.03
CA THR A 53 -65.62 27.09 15.39
C THR A 53 -65.58 28.59 15.72
N GLU A 54 -64.46 29.12 16.21
CA GLU A 54 -64.12 30.55 16.13
C GLU A 54 -63.36 30.84 14.82
N GLU A 55 -63.66 31.96 14.17
CA GLU A 55 -62.98 32.42 12.94
C GLU A 55 -61.50 32.75 13.22
N PRO A 56 -60.57 32.46 12.28
CA PRO A 56 -59.15 32.63 12.54
C PRO A 56 -58.80 34.12 12.59
N THR A 57 -58.22 34.54 13.71
CA THR A 57 -57.38 35.74 13.74
C THR A 57 -56.05 35.33 13.09
N GLU A 58 -55.55 36.09 12.11
CA GLU A 58 -54.22 35.86 11.54
C GLU A 58 -53.17 36.04 12.65
N GLU A 59 -52.75 34.92 13.25
CA GLU A 59 -51.52 34.87 14.03
C GLU A 59 -50.34 35.09 13.08
N PRO A 60 -49.32 35.87 13.49
CA PRO A 60 -48.12 36.02 12.68
C PRO A 60 -47.54 34.64 12.40
N THR A 61 -47.35 34.32 11.11
CA THR A 61 -46.61 33.13 10.70
C THR A 61 -45.31 33.12 11.51
N PRO A 62 -45.08 32.10 12.37
CA PRO A 62 -43.78 31.98 13.01
C PRO A 62 -42.76 31.94 11.88
N GLU A 63 -41.72 32.78 11.97
CA GLU A 63 -40.50 32.55 11.17
C GLU A 63 -40.15 31.06 11.32
N PRO A 64 -39.78 30.36 10.23
CA PRO A 64 -39.42 28.96 10.34
C PRO A 64 -38.32 28.89 11.41
N THR A 65 -38.67 28.33 12.57
CA THR A 65 -37.68 27.87 13.54
C THR A 65 -36.80 26.95 12.72
N GLU A 66 -35.52 27.31 12.53
CA GLU A 66 -34.56 26.41 11.90
C GLU A 66 -34.74 25.06 12.58
N THR A 67 -35.20 24.07 11.82
CA THR A 67 -35.21 22.69 12.29
C THR A 67 -33.77 22.41 12.67
N PRO A 68 -33.48 22.09 13.95
CA PRO A 68 -32.10 21.84 14.35
C PRO A 68 -31.53 20.78 13.42
N ASP A 69 -30.37 21.08 12.84
CA ASP A 69 -29.69 20.18 11.91
C ASP A 69 -29.45 18.83 12.61
N PRO A 70 -30.08 17.73 12.16
CA PRO A 70 -30.00 16.45 12.85
C PRO A 70 -28.59 15.86 12.81
N THR A 71 -27.71 16.33 11.92
CA THR A 71 -26.29 15.94 11.84
C THR A 71 -25.36 16.92 12.57
N ALA A 72 -25.90 17.86 13.36
CA ALA A 72 -25.08 18.81 14.10
C ALA A 72 -24.09 18.10 15.04
N GLY A 73 -22.79 18.15 14.69
CA GLY A 73 -21.72 17.49 15.44
C GLY A 73 -21.29 16.13 14.88
N PHE A 74 -21.84 15.72 13.73
CA PHE A 74 -21.37 14.56 12.98
C PHE A 74 -20.04 14.87 12.27
N ILE A 75 -19.34 13.80 11.91
CA ILE A 75 -18.15 13.80 11.07
C ILE A 75 -18.57 13.43 9.65
N ASP A 76 -18.09 14.18 8.66
CA ASP A 76 -18.28 13.87 7.25
C ASP A 76 -17.27 12.80 6.82
N PHE A 77 -17.77 11.78 6.12
CA PHE A 77 -17.01 10.71 5.50
C PHE A 77 -17.21 10.75 3.99
N SER A 78 -16.14 10.56 3.21
CA SER A 78 -16.19 10.45 1.76
C SER A 78 -15.26 9.35 1.29
N ASN A 79 -15.76 8.50 0.39
CA ASN A 79 -15.00 7.45 -0.26
C ASN A 79 -15.25 7.51 -1.77
N GLU A 80 -14.22 7.89 -2.52
CA GLU A 80 -14.29 8.05 -3.97
C GLU A 80 -14.33 6.70 -4.70
N VAL A 81 -13.75 5.64 -4.12
CA VAL A 81 -13.69 4.27 -4.69
C VAL A 81 -15.07 3.60 -4.70
N LEU A 82 -15.89 3.82 -3.69
CA LEU A 82 -17.29 3.36 -3.66
C LEU A 82 -18.26 4.39 -4.29
N GLY A 83 -17.81 5.65 -4.37
CA GLY A 83 -18.63 6.78 -4.76
C GLY A 83 -19.71 7.08 -3.72
N VAL A 84 -19.32 7.27 -2.46
CA VAL A 84 -20.25 7.60 -1.38
C VAL A 84 -19.72 8.71 -0.46
N THR A 85 -20.61 9.60 -0.05
CA THR A 85 -20.38 10.54 1.05
C THR A 85 -21.52 10.39 2.07
N LEU A 86 -21.22 10.43 3.36
CA LEU A 86 -22.22 10.45 4.44
C LEU A 86 -21.69 11.18 5.67
N ALA A 87 -22.56 11.49 6.62
CA ALA A 87 -22.20 12.04 7.92
C ALA A 87 -22.63 11.10 9.04
N TYR A 88 -21.80 10.93 10.07
CA TYR A 88 -22.07 10.03 11.20
C TYR A 88 -21.58 10.59 12.55
N PRO A 89 -22.12 10.14 13.69
CA PRO A 89 -21.64 10.59 15.00
C PRO A 89 -20.18 10.20 15.21
N GLY A 90 -19.33 11.14 15.63
CA GLY A 90 -17.89 10.90 15.75
C GLY A 90 -17.46 9.92 16.85
N ASP A 91 -18.39 9.48 17.70
CA ASP A 91 -18.19 8.45 18.71
C ASP A 91 -18.60 7.04 18.23
N TRP A 92 -19.11 6.90 17.00
CA TRP A 92 -19.40 5.61 16.38
C TRP A 92 -18.14 5.00 15.76
N ALA A 93 -18.05 3.68 15.86
CA ALA A 93 -17.04 2.89 15.16
C ALA A 93 -17.41 2.75 13.68
N MET A 94 -16.40 2.74 12.82
CA MET A 94 -16.54 2.54 11.38
C MET A 94 -15.53 1.49 10.93
N GLU A 95 -15.98 0.60 10.07
CA GLU A 95 -15.15 -0.37 9.36
C GLU A 95 -15.56 -0.36 7.90
N PHE A 96 -14.55 -0.49 7.04
CA PHE A 96 -14.73 -0.51 5.62
C PHE A 96 -14.00 -1.71 5.04
N ASP A 97 -14.74 -2.50 4.27
CA ASP A 97 -14.23 -3.64 3.52
C ASP A 97 -14.31 -3.29 2.02
N GLU A 98 -13.15 -2.94 1.46
CA GLU A 98 -12.99 -2.57 0.05
C GLU A 98 -13.27 -3.73 -0.91
N GLU A 99 -13.02 -4.96 -0.45
CA GLU A 99 -13.17 -6.20 -1.22
C GLU A 99 -14.64 -6.63 -1.31
N ALA A 100 -15.40 -6.45 -0.22
CA ALA A 100 -16.84 -6.76 -0.17
C ALA A 100 -17.75 -5.62 -0.65
N GLY A 101 -17.20 -4.41 -0.89
CA GLY A 101 -18.01 -3.22 -1.20
C GLY A 101 -18.96 -2.87 -0.06
N GLU A 102 -18.47 -2.97 1.19
CA GLU A 102 -19.28 -2.94 2.40
C GLU A 102 -18.77 -1.88 3.38
N LEU A 103 -19.68 -1.03 3.87
CA LEU A 103 -19.39 -0.01 4.88
C LEU A 103 -20.23 -0.24 6.14
N LYS A 104 -19.57 -0.46 7.28
CA LYS A 104 -20.22 -0.66 8.58
C LYS A 104 -20.01 0.50 9.52
N LEU A 105 -21.06 0.81 10.26
CA LEU A 105 -21.11 1.83 11.31
C LEU A 105 -21.80 1.25 12.53
N ALA A 106 -21.21 1.40 13.71
CA ALA A 106 -21.82 0.92 14.95
C ALA A 106 -21.64 1.92 16.10
N SER A 107 -22.59 1.93 17.04
CA SER A 107 -22.53 2.80 18.22
C SER A 107 -21.37 2.50 19.18
N SER A 108 -20.66 1.38 18.99
CA SER A 108 -19.39 1.07 19.68
C SER A 108 -18.55 0.07 18.88
N GLN A 109 -17.23 0.08 19.10
CA GLN A 109 -16.29 -0.86 18.49
C GLN A 109 -16.64 -2.33 18.79
N SER A 110 -17.15 -2.59 19.99
CA SER A 110 -17.53 -3.94 20.43
C SER A 110 -18.71 -4.53 19.66
N ILE A 111 -19.64 -3.69 19.15
CA ILE A 111 -20.74 -4.13 18.28
C ILE A 111 -20.21 -4.43 16.89
N LEU A 112 -19.25 -3.62 16.43
CA LEU A 112 -18.65 -3.77 15.12
C LEU A 112 -17.79 -5.04 15.01
N GLU A 113 -17.02 -5.36 16.05
CA GLU A 113 -16.14 -6.55 16.12
C GLU A 113 -16.86 -7.85 16.51
N ASP A 114 -18.17 -7.82 16.79
CA ASP A 114 -18.96 -8.96 17.29
C ASP A 114 -18.25 -9.67 18.48
N SER A 115 -17.65 -8.88 19.37
CA SER A 115 -16.64 -9.36 20.32
C SER A 115 -17.20 -9.81 21.68
N ASP A 116 -18.47 -9.53 21.97
CA ASP A 116 -19.11 -9.76 23.27
C ASP A 116 -20.61 -10.10 23.12
N ASP A 117 -21.06 -11.14 23.83
CA ASP A 117 -22.49 -11.44 24.01
C ASP A 117 -23.08 -10.43 25.06
N ASN A 118 -24.15 -9.68 24.74
CA ASN A 118 -24.81 -8.58 25.52
C ASN A 118 -24.37 -7.13 25.27
N ILE A 119 -24.52 -6.59 24.05
CA ILE A 119 -24.31 -5.16 23.80
C ILE A 119 -25.60 -4.48 23.29
N GLU A 120 -26.15 -3.58 24.10
CA GLU A 120 -27.23 -2.66 23.69
C GLU A 120 -26.65 -1.57 22.77
N GLY A 121 -27.16 -1.45 21.54
CA GLY A 121 -26.70 -0.41 20.62
C GLY A 121 -27.35 -0.44 19.24
N ALA A 122 -26.71 0.23 18.28
CA ALA A 122 -27.17 0.32 16.91
C ALA A 122 -26.05 0.04 15.92
N ILE A 123 -26.44 -0.53 14.79
CA ILE A 123 -25.56 -0.83 13.66
C ILE A 123 -26.21 -0.37 12.37
N LEU A 124 -25.39 0.06 11.42
CA LEU A 124 -25.78 0.39 10.06
C LEU A 124 -24.74 -0.21 9.13
N ASN A 125 -25.20 -0.88 8.09
CA ASN A 125 -24.38 -1.44 7.05
C ASN A 125 -24.85 -0.93 5.69
N VAL A 126 -23.92 -0.58 4.81
CA VAL A 126 -24.18 -0.14 3.45
C VAL A 126 -23.47 -1.09 2.49
N LEU A 127 -24.27 -1.70 1.61
CA LEU A 127 -23.80 -2.58 0.54
C LEU A 127 -24.01 -1.89 -0.80
N PHE A 128 -22.97 -1.84 -1.63
CA PHE A 128 -23.04 -1.23 -2.97
C PHE A 128 -23.19 -2.33 -4.03
N LEU A 129 -24.23 -2.23 -4.85
CA LEU A 129 -24.60 -3.30 -5.78
C LEU A 129 -24.92 -2.74 -7.17
N ASP A 130 -24.51 -3.46 -8.22
CA ASP A 130 -24.97 -3.21 -9.58
C ASP A 130 -26.40 -3.77 -9.76
N THR A 131 -27.31 -2.96 -10.29
CA THR A 131 -28.70 -3.38 -10.52
C THR A 131 -28.80 -4.47 -11.59
N ALA A 132 -27.82 -4.60 -12.49
CA ALA A 132 -27.75 -5.64 -13.51
C ALA A 132 -27.66 -7.06 -12.90
N LEU A 133 -27.01 -7.20 -11.74
CA LEU A 133 -26.89 -8.47 -11.00
C LEU A 133 -28.26 -9.07 -10.65
N PHE A 134 -29.26 -8.21 -10.44
CA PHE A 134 -30.62 -8.61 -10.03
C PHE A 134 -31.52 -9.04 -11.19
N SER A 135 -31.14 -8.73 -12.43
CA SER A 135 -31.89 -9.15 -13.63
C SER A 135 -31.97 -10.70 -13.75
N ALA A 136 -31.06 -11.40 -13.08
CA ALA A 136 -31.02 -12.85 -12.98
C ALA A 136 -31.99 -13.44 -11.93
N LEU A 137 -32.51 -12.63 -10.99
CA LEU A 137 -33.36 -13.09 -9.88
C LEU A 137 -34.84 -13.12 -10.24
N ASP A 138 -35.34 -12.08 -10.92
CA ASP A 138 -36.69 -12.04 -11.49
C ASP A 138 -36.74 -11.11 -12.72
N ALA A 139 -37.02 -11.70 -13.89
CA ALA A 139 -37.01 -11.01 -15.18
C ALA A 139 -38.25 -10.11 -15.42
N GLU A 140 -39.25 -10.15 -14.54
CA GLU A 140 -40.46 -9.30 -14.62
C GLU A 140 -40.39 -8.03 -13.76
N VAL A 141 -39.36 -7.88 -12.91
CA VAL A 141 -39.19 -6.74 -11.99
C VAL A 141 -38.49 -5.57 -12.69
N ASP A 142 -39.02 -4.35 -12.52
CA ASP A 142 -38.34 -3.12 -12.96
C ASP A 142 -37.31 -2.69 -11.93
N LEU A 143 -36.04 -3.05 -12.16
CA LEU A 143 -34.93 -2.78 -11.25
C LEU A 143 -34.50 -1.31 -11.21
N THR A 144 -35.13 -0.46 -12.03
CA THR A 144 -34.95 1.00 -11.98
C THR A 144 -35.95 1.67 -11.03
N ASP A 145 -36.93 0.94 -10.51
CA ASP A 145 -37.91 1.39 -9.54
C ASP A 145 -37.49 0.94 -8.11
N PRO A 146 -37.17 1.88 -7.20
CA PRO A 146 -36.66 1.51 -5.88
C PRO A 146 -37.66 0.71 -5.03
N GLU A 147 -38.97 0.90 -5.19
CA GLU A 147 -39.97 0.11 -4.45
C GLU A 147 -39.97 -1.36 -4.91
N GLN A 148 -39.84 -1.56 -6.22
CA GLN A 148 -39.79 -2.90 -6.81
C GLN A 148 -38.47 -3.61 -6.50
N LEU A 149 -37.35 -2.90 -6.52
CA LEU A 149 -36.05 -3.42 -6.10
C LEU A 149 -36.06 -3.78 -4.61
N LEU A 150 -36.58 -2.91 -3.75
CA LEU A 150 -36.75 -3.19 -2.32
C LEU A 150 -37.66 -4.42 -2.07
N GLY A 151 -38.72 -4.57 -2.87
CA GLY A 151 -39.59 -5.75 -2.82
C GLY A 151 -38.84 -7.07 -3.01
N VAL A 152 -37.81 -7.11 -3.87
CA VAL A 152 -36.96 -8.30 -4.07
C VAL A 152 -36.23 -8.69 -2.78
N PHE A 153 -35.70 -7.70 -2.04
CA PHE A 153 -35.03 -7.93 -0.76
C PHE A 153 -36.02 -8.36 0.33
N VAL A 154 -37.20 -7.74 0.40
CA VAL A 154 -38.25 -8.09 1.38
C VAL A 154 -38.75 -9.53 1.21
N ASP A 155 -39.00 -9.95 -0.03
CA ASP A 155 -39.41 -11.33 -0.34
C ASP A 155 -38.32 -12.36 -0.02
N PHE A 156 -37.07 -11.91 0.00
CA PHE A 156 -35.92 -12.74 0.35
C PHE A 156 -35.78 -12.90 1.86
N PHE A 157 -35.81 -11.81 2.64
CA PHE A 157 -35.71 -11.84 4.11
C PHE A 157 -36.92 -12.48 4.79
N SER A 158 -38.09 -12.46 4.14
CA SER A 158 -39.30 -13.12 4.65
C SER A 158 -39.24 -14.66 4.54
N GLN A 159 -38.18 -15.23 3.96
CA GLN A 159 -37.95 -16.68 3.92
C GLN A 159 -37.24 -17.15 5.19
N PRO A 160 -37.60 -18.30 5.77
CA PRO A 160 -36.96 -18.80 6.98
C PRO A 160 -35.46 -19.04 6.75
N SER A 161 -34.61 -18.45 7.58
CA SER A 161 -33.15 -18.62 7.55
C SER A 161 -32.71 -19.92 8.23
N ASP A 162 -31.56 -20.47 7.83
CA ASP A 162 -30.92 -21.61 8.51
C ASP A 162 -30.28 -21.22 9.87
N GLU A 163 -30.18 -19.91 10.16
CA GLU A 163 -29.62 -19.34 11.40
C GLU A 163 -30.68 -19.07 12.49
N GLY A 164 -31.93 -19.49 12.29
CA GLY A 164 -32.94 -19.43 13.35
C GLY A 164 -33.63 -18.08 13.57
N ILE A 165 -33.36 -17.09 12.73
CA ILE A 165 -33.90 -15.73 12.87
C ILE A 165 -35.18 -15.56 12.04
N THR A 166 -36.21 -14.97 12.66
CA THR A 166 -37.51 -14.70 12.06
C THR A 166 -37.68 -13.22 11.81
N VAL A 167 -37.83 -12.86 10.53
CA VAL A 167 -38.09 -11.46 10.11
C VAL A 167 -39.56 -11.27 9.78
N THR A 168 -40.18 -10.24 10.35
CA THR A 168 -41.57 -9.86 10.10
C THR A 168 -41.63 -8.45 9.51
N VAL A 169 -42.14 -8.36 8.28
CA VAL A 169 -42.37 -7.08 7.61
C VAL A 169 -43.53 -6.36 8.28
N THR A 170 -43.27 -5.21 8.88
CA THR A 170 -44.28 -4.49 9.68
C THR A 170 -45.15 -3.56 8.84
N GLN A 171 -44.63 -3.13 7.68
CA GLN A 171 -45.23 -2.14 6.79
C GLN A 171 -44.89 -2.47 5.33
N GLU A 172 -45.71 -2.02 4.39
CA GLU A 172 -45.39 -2.17 2.96
C GLU A 172 -44.20 -1.27 2.57
N PRO A 173 -43.33 -1.70 1.64
CA PRO A 173 -42.29 -0.86 1.06
C PRO A 173 -42.85 0.49 0.58
N THR A 174 -42.15 1.57 0.89
CA THR A 174 -42.60 2.94 0.56
C THR A 174 -41.48 3.72 -0.13
N ALA A 175 -41.77 4.33 -1.27
CA ALA A 175 -40.86 5.25 -1.95
C ALA A 175 -40.61 6.50 -1.09
N VAL A 176 -39.34 6.86 -0.98
CA VAL A 176 -38.84 8.06 -0.29
C VAL A 176 -37.81 8.78 -1.16
N THR A 177 -37.21 9.83 -0.62
CA THR A 177 -36.14 10.56 -1.30
C THR A 177 -35.05 10.87 -0.28
N ILE A 178 -33.82 10.49 -0.60
CA ILE A 178 -32.63 10.71 0.24
C ILE A 178 -31.70 11.64 -0.55
N ASN A 179 -31.42 12.85 -0.07
CA ASN A 179 -30.61 13.85 -0.79
C ASN A 179 -30.91 13.98 -2.30
N ASP A 180 -32.18 14.15 -2.64
CA ASP A 180 -32.69 14.22 -4.02
C ASP A 180 -32.48 12.94 -4.88
N GLN A 181 -32.01 11.84 -4.28
CA GLN A 181 -31.92 10.51 -4.90
C GLN A 181 -33.19 9.70 -4.68
N ALA A 182 -33.61 8.95 -5.71
CA ALA A 182 -34.75 8.07 -5.64
C ALA A 182 -34.44 6.90 -4.70
N ALA A 183 -35.31 6.65 -3.73
CA ALA A 183 -35.09 5.62 -2.72
C ALA A 183 -36.41 4.95 -2.31
N ALA A 184 -36.33 3.82 -1.61
CA ALA A 184 -37.46 3.19 -0.95
C ALA A 184 -37.02 2.58 0.37
N GLU A 185 -37.90 2.58 1.38
CA GLU A 185 -37.61 2.00 2.68
C GLU A 185 -38.73 1.10 3.20
N VAL A 186 -38.38 0.22 4.13
CA VAL A 186 -39.32 -0.64 4.87
C VAL A 186 -38.76 -0.96 6.26
N LEU A 187 -39.65 -1.00 7.25
CA LEU A 187 -39.31 -1.44 8.61
C LEU A 187 -39.69 -2.91 8.81
N VAL A 188 -38.77 -3.66 9.39
CA VAL A 188 -38.93 -5.08 9.70
C VAL A 188 -38.56 -5.35 11.16
N ASP A 189 -39.33 -6.21 11.81
CA ASP A 189 -39.03 -6.70 13.15
C ASP A 189 -38.27 -8.03 13.02
N ALA A 190 -37.18 -8.19 13.77
CA ALA A 190 -36.37 -9.41 13.81
C ALA A 190 -36.46 -10.08 15.18
N VAL A 191 -36.52 -11.41 15.20
CA VAL A 191 -36.52 -12.23 16.43
C VAL A 191 -35.63 -13.46 16.24
N ASP A 192 -34.68 -13.72 17.15
CA ASP A 192 -33.83 -14.92 17.12
C ASP A 192 -34.46 -16.16 17.81
N GLU A 193 -33.67 -17.22 17.98
CA GLU A 193 -34.11 -18.45 18.66
C GLU A 193 -34.21 -18.28 20.19
N GLU A 194 -33.44 -17.35 20.74
CA GLU A 194 -33.36 -16.98 22.16
C GLU A 194 -34.55 -16.10 22.61
N GLY A 195 -35.22 -15.44 21.65
CA GLY A 195 -36.38 -14.57 21.84
C GLY A 195 -36.04 -13.08 21.92
N ASP A 196 -34.81 -12.69 21.58
CA ASP A 196 -34.36 -11.32 21.53
C ASP A 196 -34.89 -10.62 20.28
N THR A 197 -35.16 -9.32 20.39
CA THR A 197 -35.94 -8.59 19.39
C THR A 197 -35.27 -7.30 18.96
N ALA A 198 -35.18 -7.08 17.65
CA ALA A 198 -34.64 -5.85 17.07
C ALA A 198 -35.59 -5.24 16.04
N VAL A 199 -35.51 -3.92 15.87
CA VAL A 199 -36.20 -3.20 14.79
C VAL A 199 -35.17 -2.80 13.75
N MET A 200 -35.40 -3.25 12.52
CA MET A 200 -34.51 -3.01 11.40
C MET A 200 -35.19 -2.17 10.33
N LYS A 201 -34.40 -1.42 9.60
CA LYS A 201 -34.81 -0.74 8.38
C LYS A 201 -33.96 -1.21 7.22
N VAL A 202 -34.63 -1.54 6.12
CA VAL A 202 -33.99 -1.77 4.82
C VAL A 202 -34.32 -0.56 3.96
N LEU A 203 -33.29 0.13 3.49
CA LEU A 203 -33.37 1.30 2.63
C LEU A 203 -32.58 1.02 1.36
N VAL A 204 -33.17 1.30 0.21
CA VAL A 204 -32.49 1.21 -1.09
C VAL A 204 -32.39 2.61 -1.67
N ILE A 205 -31.18 3.05 -2.02
CA ILE A 205 -30.91 4.35 -2.63
C ILE A 205 -30.36 4.12 -4.04
N MET A 206 -31.03 4.66 -5.05
CA MET A 206 -30.65 4.50 -6.46
C MET A 206 -29.62 5.55 -6.89
N PHE A 207 -28.68 5.14 -7.73
CA PHE A 207 -27.78 6.03 -8.44
C PHE A 207 -27.36 5.43 -9.78
N GLU A 208 -27.78 6.05 -10.89
CA GLU A 208 -27.53 5.57 -12.24
C GLU A 208 -27.95 4.09 -12.44
N ASP A 209 -27.01 3.19 -12.71
CA ASP A 209 -27.18 1.73 -12.85
C ASP A 209 -26.87 0.95 -11.56
N ARG A 210 -26.63 1.65 -10.45
CA ARG A 210 -26.28 1.07 -9.15
C ARG A 210 -27.29 1.41 -8.07
N ALA A 211 -27.24 0.65 -6.98
CA ALA A 211 -28.01 0.90 -5.78
C ALA A 211 -27.15 0.69 -4.53
N ALA A 212 -27.35 1.51 -3.51
CA ALA A 212 -26.88 1.23 -2.15
C ALA A 212 -28.02 0.62 -1.35
N VAL A 213 -27.78 -0.56 -0.76
CA VAL A 213 -28.68 -1.21 0.19
C VAL A 213 -28.17 -0.92 1.59
N VAL A 214 -28.93 -0.11 2.31
CA VAL A 214 -28.64 0.29 3.68
C VAL A 214 -29.49 -0.54 4.62
N LEU A 215 -28.84 -1.29 5.49
CA LEU A 215 -29.44 -2.09 6.54
C LEU A 215 -29.10 -1.47 7.88
N SER A 216 -30.09 -0.94 8.59
CA SER A 216 -29.87 -0.30 9.89
C SER A 216 -30.75 -0.90 10.95
N GLY A 217 -30.21 -1.08 12.15
CA GLY A 217 -30.87 -1.85 13.20
C GLY A 217 -30.50 -1.38 14.59
N SER A 218 -31.45 -1.55 15.50
CA SER A 218 -31.15 -1.52 16.91
C SER A 218 -32.13 -2.40 17.70
N GLU A 219 -31.71 -2.79 18.90
CA GLU A 219 -32.55 -3.56 19.80
C GLU A 219 -33.83 -2.79 20.16
N VAL A 220 -34.96 -3.48 20.30
CA VAL A 220 -36.26 -2.87 20.66
C VAL A 220 -36.16 -2.04 21.95
N SER A 221 -35.27 -2.39 22.87
CA SER A 221 -35.05 -1.70 24.15
C SER A 221 -34.53 -0.26 23.98
N VAL A 222 -33.72 0.01 22.95
CA VAL A 222 -33.02 1.29 22.70
C VAL A 222 -33.42 1.95 21.37
N GLU A 223 -34.30 1.33 20.59
CA GLU A 223 -34.76 1.80 19.28
C GLU A 223 -35.32 3.23 19.28
N GLU A 224 -36.08 3.63 20.30
CA GLU A 224 -36.63 5.00 20.40
C GLU A 224 -35.51 6.06 20.47
N GLN A 225 -34.35 5.71 21.03
CA GLN A 225 -33.18 6.57 21.13
C GLN A 225 -32.33 6.54 19.84
N ASN A 226 -32.14 5.36 19.24
CA ASN A 226 -31.20 5.17 18.14
C ASN A 226 -31.79 5.47 16.76
N ARG A 227 -33.11 5.24 16.56
CA ARG A 227 -33.75 5.46 15.25
C ARG A 227 -33.58 6.89 14.71
N PRO A 228 -33.69 7.97 15.51
CA PRO A 228 -33.42 9.32 15.03
C PRO A 228 -31.99 9.51 14.52
N LEU A 229 -31.00 8.86 15.14
CA LEU A 229 -29.59 8.93 14.73
C LEU A 229 -29.36 8.14 13.44
N LEU A 230 -29.87 6.91 13.36
CA LEU A 230 -29.82 6.09 12.14
C LEU A 230 -30.47 6.82 10.95
N ASN A 231 -31.65 7.40 11.18
CA ASN A 231 -32.32 8.22 10.17
C ASN A 231 -31.49 9.44 9.76
N ALA A 232 -30.74 10.07 10.68
CA ALA A 232 -29.88 11.21 10.34
C ALA A 232 -28.69 10.78 9.45
N ILE A 233 -28.07 9.63 9.76
CA ILE A 233 -26.99 9.06 8.95
C ILE A 233 -27.51 8.71 7.56
N GLU A 234 -28.61 7.96 7.46
CA GLU A 234 -29.20 7.55 6.19
C GLU A 234 -29.62 8.74 5.32
N ASN A 235 -30.21 9.77 5.93
CA ASN A 235 -30.59 10.99 5.21
C ASN A 235 -29.39 11.85 4.78
N SER A 236 -28.16 11.54 5.23
CA SER A 236 -26.94 12.23 4.82
C SER A 236 -26.21 11.55 3.66
N ILE A 237 -26.62 10.34 3.28
CA ILE A 237 -25.95 9.56 2.24
C ILE A 237 -26.14 10.26 0.88
N VAL A 238 -25.02 10.45 0.18
CA VAL A 238 -24.96 10.92 -1.21
C VAL A 238 -24.13 9.93 -2.00
N LEU A 239 -24.69 9.39 -3.08
CA LEU A 239 -23.96 8.53 -4.01
C LEU A 239 -23.40 9.36 -5.17
N SER A 240 -22.21 9.01 -5.60
CA SER A 240 -21.50 9.57 -6.74
C SER A 240 -20.95 8.45 -7.63
N THR A 241 -20.50 8.79 -8.84
CA THR A 241 -19.78 7.86 -9.69
C THR A 241 -18.49 7.43 -8.96
N PRO A 242 -18.19 6.12 -8.87
CA PRO A 242 -16.98 5.66 -8.19
C PRO A 242 -15.77 5.87 -9.08
N VAL A 243 -14.62 6.06 -8.45
CA VAL A 243 -13.33 6.24 -9.08
C VAL A 243 -12.57 4.92 -8.90
N GLY A 244 -12.38 4.19 -10.01
CA GLY A 244 -12.06 2.76 -9.94
C GLY A 244 -13.34 1.94 -9.80
N GLY A 245 -13.68 1.16 -10.83
CA GLY A 245 -14.90 0.36 -10.81
C GLY A 245 -14.75 -0.82 -9.85
N VAL A 246 -15.65 -0.94 -8.88
CA VAL A 246 -15.91 -2.20 -8.17
C VAL A 246 -16.04 -3.32 -9.20
N ALA A 247 -15.16 -4.31 -9.11
CA ALA A 247 -15.08 -5.42 -10.05
C ALA A 247 -16.43 -6.17 -10.05
N GLU A 248 -17.08 -6.23 -11.21
CA GLU A 248 -18.14 -7.21 -11.42
C GLU A 248 -17.52 -8.60 -11.35
N ASP A 249 -18.02 -9.40 -10.42
CA ASP A 249 -17.76 -10.82 -10.26
C ASP A 249 -18.20 -11.57 -11.55
N ILE A 250 -17.29 -11.75 -12.52
CA ILE A 250 -17.56 -12.43 -13.79
C ILE A 250 -17.46 -13.94 -13.59
N ASP A 251 -18.45 -14.51 -12.93
CA ASP A 251 -18.72 -15.93 -13.02
C ASP A 251 -19.49 -16.20 -14.33
N ASP A 252 -18.77 -16.74 -15.33
CA ASP A 252 -19.27 -17.40 -16.55
C ASP A 252 -19.62 -16.49 -17.75
N VAL A 253 -18.62 -15.87 -18.38
CA VAL A 253 -18.71 -15.44 -19.80
C VAL A 253 -18.12 -16.53 -20.69
N GLU A 254 -19.03 -17.27 -21.33
CA GLU A 254 -18.75 -18.19 -22.43
C GLU A 254 -18.26 -17.40 -23.68
N THR A 255 -17.02 -16.91 -23.65
CA THR A 255 -16.29 -16.51 -24.86
C THR A 255 -15.20 -17.52 -25.13
N GLY A 256 -15.36 -18.27 -26.23
CA GLY A 256 -14.37 -19.24 -26.65
C GLY A 256 -13.06 -18.56 -27.02
N ASN A 257 -12.11 -18.56 -26.08
CA ASN A 257 -10.68 -18.80 -26.28
C ASN A 257 -9.98 -18.78 -24.91
N ILE A 258 -9.34 -19.90 -24.57
CA ILE A 258 -8.43 -20.12 -23.42
C ILE A 258 -9.11 -20.04 -22.04
N SER A 259 -9.38 -21.22 -21.48
CA SER A 259 -9.73 -21.40 -20.08
C SER A 259 -8.47 -21.28 -19.23
N ILE A 260 -8.24 -20.11 -18.62
CA ILE A 260 -7.28 -19.99 -17.53
C ILE A 260 -7.97 -20.55 -16.29
N ASN A 261 -7.57 -21.73 -15.82
CA ASN A 261 -8.03 -22.22 -14.53
C ASN A 261 -7.28 -21.41 -13.47
N LEU A 262 -7.96 -20.46 -12.83
CA LEU A 262 -7.43 -19.80 -11.64
C LEU A 262 -7.27 -20.86 -10.54
N SER A 263 -6.07 -20.97 -10.00
CA SER A 263 -5.72 -21.97 -8.99
C SER A 263 -6.06 -21.53 -7.56
N GLY A 264 -6.57 -20.31 -7.36
CA GLY A 264 -6.92 -19.73 -6.07
C GLY A 264 -7.63 -18.37 -6.18
N ASP A 265 -7.86 -17.72 -5.02
CA ASP A 265 -8.45 -16.38 -4.86
C ASP A 265 -7.58 -15.28 -5.50
N LEU A 266 -8.11 -14.06 -5.63
CA LEU A 266 -7.40 -12.89 -6.17
C LEU A 266 -6.18 -12.55 -5.29
N LEU A 267 -5.03 -12.28 -5.89
CA LEU A 267 -3.85 -11.81 -5.18
C LEU A 267 -3.90 -10.29 -4.98
N LEU A 268 -3.62 -9.87 -3.75
CA LEU A 268 -3.38 -8.49 -3.39
C LEU A 268 -1.88 -8.19 -3.39
N TYR A 269 -1.54 -6.90 -3.41
CA TYR A 269 -0.15 -6.48 -3.26
C TYR A 269 0.38 -6.80 -1.87
N GLY A 270 1.58 -7.39 -1.83
CA GLY A 270 2.21 -7.92 -0.62
C GLY A 270 1.89 -9.39 -0.35
N ASP A 271 0.95 -10.00 -1.07
CA ASP A 271 0.56 -11.39 -0.83
C ASP A 271 1.64 -12.37 -1.27
N THR A 272 1.89 -13.37 -0.41
CA THR A 272 2.69 -14.54 -0.74
C THR A 272 1.85 -15.80 -0.62
N VAL A 273 1.70 -16.54 -1.72
CA VAL A 273 0.89 -17.76 -1.82
C VAL A 273 1.73 -18.97 -2.21
N SER A 274 1.31 -20.14 -1.74
CA SER A 274 1.84 -21.43 -2.22
C SER A 274 1.10 -21.86 -3.49
N GLY A 275 1.85 -22.31 -4.49
CA GLY A 275 1.30 -22.84 -5.73
C GLY A 275 1.89 -24.19 -6.13
N ILE A 276 1.22 -24.86 -7.06
CA ILE A 276 1.65 -26.15 -7.61
C ILE A 276 1.37 -26.22 -9.11
N VAL A 277 2.41 -26.58 -9.88
CA VAL A 277 2.27 -27.00 -11.28
C VAL A 277 2.28 -28.52 -11.29
N ASP A 278 1.19 -29.13 -11.76
CA ASP A 278 1.06 -30.59 -11.87
C ASP A 278 0.57 -31.03 -13.26
N GLU A 279 0.16 -32.29 -13.40
CA GLU A 279 -0.34 -32.84 -14.68
C GLU A 279 -1.62 -32.13 -15.20
N SER A 280 -2.26 -31.26 -14.42
CA SER A 280 -3.44 -30.48 -14.81
C SER A 280 -3.10 -29.25 -15.65
N GLY A 281 -1.84 -28.78 -15.64
CA GLY A 281 -1.37 -27.65 -16.44
C GLY A 281 -0.75 -26.52 -15.62
N PRO A 282 -0.56 -25.34 -16.22
CA PRO A 282 -0.04 -24.16 -15.53
C PRO A 282 -0.98 -23.70 -14.42
N SER A 283 -0.41 -23.11 -13.38
CA SER A 283 -1.15 -22.35 -12.38
C SER A 283 -1.36 -20.93 -12.88
N ALA A 284 -2.45 -20.31 -12.44
CA ALA A 284 -2.71 -18.90 -12.71
C ALA A 284 -3.33 -18.23 -11.48
N PHE A 285 -2.86 -17.04 -11.17
CA PHE A 285 -3.37 -16.22 -10.08
C PHE A 285 -3.75 -14.85 -10.62
N GLY A 286 -4.99 -14.44 -10.37
CA GLY A 286 -5.49 -13.15 -10.82
C GLY A 286 -5.05 -12.04 -9.87
N PHE A 287 -4.87 -10.83 -10.37
CA PHE A 287 -4.77 -9.60 -9.58
C PHE A 287 -5.37 -8.43 -10.38
N ILE A 288 -5.66 -7.33 -9.69
CA ILE A 288 -6.16 -6.10 -10.31
C ILE A 288 -5.01 -5.10 -10.37
N GLY A 289 -4.63 -4.66 -11.57
CA GLY A 289 -3.62 -3.62 -11.76
C GLY A 289 -4.27 -2.29 -12.16
N GLN A 290 -3.69 -1.16 -11.74
CA GLN A 290 -4.11 0.19 -12.14
C GLN A 290 -3.23 0.76 -13.26
N GLU A 291 -3.78 1.53 -14.21
CA GLU A 291 -2.99 2.16 -15.28
C GLU A 291 -1.82 2.98 -14.71
N GLY A 292 -0.60 2.68 -15.15
CA GLY A 292 0.62 3.36 -14.72
C GLY A 292 1.22 2.86 -13.41
N GLU A 293 0.52 1.95 -12.71
CA GLU A 293 1.09 1.21 -11.59
C GLU A 293 2.24 0.33 -12.06
N VAL A 294 3.21 0.10 -11.19
CA VAL A 294 4.35 -0.77 -11.47
C VAL A 294 4.36 -1.85 -10.42
N ILE A 295 4.49 -3.11 -10.84
CA ILE A 295 4.43 -4.27 -9.95
C ILE A 295 5.71 -5.11 -10.06
N ASP A 296 6.02 -5.83 -8.99
CA ASP A 296 7.04 -6.87 -8.95
C ASP A 296 6.39 -8.23 -8.65
N VAL A 297 6.85 -9.28 -9.33
CA VAL A 297 6.40 -10.66 -9.13
C VAL A 297 7.60 -11.55 -8.86
N PHE A 298 7.56 -12.29 -7.76
CA PHE A 298 8.61 -13.22 -7.36
C PHE A 298 8.05 -14.64 -7.31
N VAL A 299 8.72 -15.61 -7.94
CA VAL A 299 8.33 -17.03 -7.90
C VAL A 299 9.52 -17.88 -7.49
N VAL A 300 9.44 -18.50 -6.33
CA VAL A 300 10.52 -19.35 -5.76
C VAL A 300 10.11 -20.82 -5.86
N PRO A 301 10.75 -21.63 -6.74
CA PRO A 301 10.44 -23.05 -6.87
C PRO A 301 10.99 -23.88 -5.70
N GLU A 302 10.24 -24.91 -5.31
CA GLU A 302 10.69 -25.92 -4.35
C GLU A 302 11.41 -27.09 -5.04
N GLU A 303 12.36 -27.71 -4.32
CA GLU A 303 13.04 -28.96 -4.72
C GLU A 303 13.72 -28.94 -6.11
N GLY A 304 14.10 -27.76 -6.63
CA GLY A 304 14.73 -27.61 -7.94
C GLY A 304 13.75 -27.76 -9.11
N PHE A 305 12.47 -27.45 -8.88
CA PHE A 305 11.49 -27.21 -9.94
C PHE A 305 11.94 -26.06 -10.84
N ASP A 306 11.79 -26.23 -12.15
CA ASP A 306 12.20 -25.27 -13.19
C ASP A 306 10.95 -24.52 -13.65
N VAL A 307 10.77 -23.29 -13.18
CA VAL A 307 9.57 -22.46 -13.36
C VAL A 307 9.72 -21.53 -14.55
N VAL A 308 8.59 -21.21 -15.17
CA VAL A 308 8.46 -20.14 -16.17
C VAL A 308 7.27 -19.29 -15.76
N VAL A 309 7.45 -17.97 -15.76
CA VAL A 309 6.47 -17.00 -15.28
C VAL A 309 6.05 -16.05 -16.40
N ASP A 310 4.77 -15.72 -16.48
CA ASP A 310 4.26 -14.67 -17.36
C ASP A 310 3.25 -13.80 -16.59
N VAL A 311 3.09 -12.56 -17.02
CA VAL A 311 2.00 -11.69 -16.58
C VAL A 311 1.16 -11.39 -17.81
N VAL A 312 -0.11 -11.78 -17.78
CA VAL A 312 -1.04 -11.69 -18.91
C VAL A 312 -2.23 -10.80 -18.59
N ASP A 313 -2.77 -10.13 -19.60
CA ASP A 313 -4.03 -9.39 -19.52
C ASP A 313 -5.26 -10.32 -19.52
N ASP A 314 -6.45 -9.72 -19.42
CA ASP A 314 -7.75 -10.41 -19.45
C ASP A 314 -8.03 -11.19 -20.74
N THR A 315 -7.28 -10.92 -21.82
CA THR A 315 -7.34 -11.66 -23.09
C THR A 315 -6.36 -12.84 -23.14
N GLY A 316 -5.51 -12.98 -22.12
CA GLY A 316 -4.42 -13.94 -22.04
C GLY A 316 -3.19 -13.52 -22.87
N ALA A 317 -3.06 -12.24 -23.23
CA ALA A 317 -1.88 -11.72 -23.89
C ALA A 317 -0.85 -11.26 -22.84
N SER A 318 0.40 -11.66 -23.00
CA SER A 318 1.49 -11.21 -22.13
C SER A 318 1.66 -9.69 -22.19
N ILE A 319 1.77 -9.07 -21.02
CA ILE A 319 2.14 -7.66 -20.86
C ILE A 319 3.64 -7.46 -20.65
N LEU A 320 4.41 -8.55 -20.61
CA LEU A 320 5.85 -8.49 -20.45
C LEU A 320 6.54 -8.14 -21.79
N PRO A 321 7.58 -7.28 -21.79
CA PRO A 321 8.23 -6.82 -23.03
C PRO A 321 8.79 -7.95 -23.91
N THR A 322 9.24 -9.04 -23.28
CA THR A 322 9.82 -10.22 -23.94
C THR A 322 8.89 -11.43 -23.96
N GLY A 323 7.67 -11.31 -23.42
CA GLY A 323 6.84 -12.45 -23.07
C GLY A 323 7.30 -13.10 -21.76
N GLU A 324 7.07 -14.40 -21.65
CA GLU A 324 7.38 -15.20 -20.45
C GLU A 324 8.87 -15.11 -20.04
N VAL A 325 9.12 -15.15 -18.73
CA VAL A 325 10.42 -15.14 -18.06
C VAL A 325 10.80 -16.56 -17.64
N ASP A 326 12.01 -16.98 -18.01
CA ASP A 326 12.57 -18.33 -17.85
C ASP A 326 14.09 -18.20 -17.64
N ALA A 327 14.52 -18.12 -16.39
CA ALA A 327 15.92 -18.22 -16.01
C ALA A 327 16.39 -19.68 -16.10
N GLU A 328 17.69 -19.90 -16.33
CA GLU A 328 18.21 -21.20 -16.77
C GLU A 328 18.01 -22.37 -15.78
N ILE A 329 17.69 -22.09 -14.50
CA ILE A 329 17.11 -22.93 -13.42
C ILE A 329 17.08 -22.06 -12.14
N GLY A 330 15.93 -21.87 -11.46
CA GLY A 330 15.87 -21.20 -10.16
C GLY A 330 14.61 -20.37 -9.91
N ALA A 331 14.71 -19.41 -8.97
CA ALA A 331 13.64 -18.43 -8.75
C ALA A 331 13.51 -17.49 -9.96
N GLU A 332 12.28 -17.10 -10.26
CA GLU A 332 11.96 -16.16 -11.34
C GLU A 332 11.50 -14.84 -10.74
N GLN A 333 12.01 -13.75 -11.31
CA GLN A 333 11.65 -12.39 -10.93
C GLN A 333 11.14 -11.64 -12.15
N VAL A 334 9.97 -11.05 -12.02
CA VAL A 334 9.40 -10.15 -13.02
C VAL A 334 9.28 -8.78 -12.37
N LEU A 335 10.23 -7.90 -12.66
CA LEU A 335 10.33 -6.59 -12.02
C LEU A 335 9.81 -5.49 -12.94
N ASP A 336 9.39 -4.39 -12.34
CA ASP A 336 9.05 -3.14 -13.04
C ASP A 336 7.95 -3.29 -14.09
N VAL A 337 6.96 -4.16 -13.85
CA VAL A 337 5.88 -4.40 -14.81
C VAL A 337 4.88 -3.26 -14.72
N ALA A 338 5.01 -2.30 -15.64
CA ALA A 338 4.05 -1.22 -15.80
C ALA A 338 2.71 -1.79 -16.29
N ILE A 339 1.66 -1.55 -15.52
CA ILE A 339 0.30 -1.93 -15.85
C ILE A 339 -0.22 -0.99 -16.94
N PRO A 340 -0.50 -1.49 -18.15
CA PRO A 340 -0.79 -0.64 -19.30
C PRO A 340 -2.17 0.02 -19.27
N ALA A 341 -3.11 -0.54 -18.49
CA ALA A 341 -4.45 -0.02 -18.29
C ALA A 341 -5.03 -0.61 -16.99
N THR A 342 -5.90 0.13 -16.31
CA THR A 342 -6.61 -0.42 -15.16
C THR A 342 -7.46 -1.62 -15.59
N GLY A 343 -7.28 -2.77 -14.94
CA GLY A 343 -7.98 -3.99 -15.32
C GLY A 343 -7.49 -5.25 -14.61
N ASN A 344 -8.02 -6.38 -15.03
CA ASN A 344 -7.65 -7.70 -14.50
C ASN A 344 -6.44 -8.25 -15.24
N TYR A 345 -5.50 -8.79 -14.48
CA TYR A 345 -4.31 -9.46 -14.98
C TYR A 345 -4.16 -10.80 -14.28
N ALA A 346 -3.33 -11.67 -14.84
CA ALA A 346 -2.98 -12.94 -14.20
C ALA A 346 -1.48 -13.21 -14.27
N ILE A 347 -0.93 -13.68 -13.16
CA ILE A 347 0.41 -14.28 -13.11
C ILE A 347 0.25 -15.75 -13.46
N MET A 348 0.86 -16.18 -14.57
CA MET A 348 0.86 -17.55 -15.04
C MET A 348 2.17 -18.22 -14.65
N VAL A 349 2.11 -19.31 -13.89
CA VAL A 349 3.29 -20.11 -13.51
C VAL A 349 3.19 -21.48 -14.15
N ARG A 350 4.20 -21.86 -14.92
CA ARG A 350 4.27 -23.17 -15.58
C ARG A 350 5.65 -23.80 -15.39
N GLY A 351 5.77 -25.10 -15.64
CA GLY A 351 7.06 -25.76 -15.66
C GLY A 351 7.77 -25.62 -17.00
N PHE A 352 9.09 -25.45 -16.98
CA PHE A 352 9.93 -25.61 -18.17
C PHE A 352 9.85 -27.06 -18.67
N ALA A 353 9.68 -27.24 -19.98
CA ALA A 353 9.56 -28.56 -20.62
C ALA A 353 8.55 -29.53 -19.94
N ASP A 354 7.40 -28.99 -19.49
CA ASP A 354 6.34 -29.71 -18.78
C ASP A 354 6.78 -30.28 -17.41
N ALA A 355 7.76 -29.65 -16.75
CA ALA A 355 8.12 -29.95 -15.37
C ALA A 355 6.93 -29.68 -14.42
N THR A 356 6.91 -30.40 -13.29
CA THR A 356 5.90 -30.25 -12.23
C THR A 356 6.60 -30.04 -10.91
N GLY A 357 6.07 -29.18 -10.06
CA GLY A 357 6.64 -28.88 -8.75
C GLY A 357 5.84 -27.83 -8.01
N ASN A 358 6.17 -27.65 -6.73
CA ASN A 358 5.59 -26.60 -5.90
C ASN A 358 6.46 -25.34 -6.00
N TYR A 359 5.88 -24.21 -5.64
CA TYR A 359 6.57 -22.94 -5.55
C TYR A 359 5.85 -22.01 -4.58
N GLN A 360 6.54 -20.96 -4.15
CA GLN A 360 5.95 -19.78 -3.53
C GLN A 360 5.87 -18.67 -4.58
N LEU A 361 4.77 -17.94 -4.64
CA LEU A 361 4.60 -16.77 -5.48
C LEU A 361 4.28 -15.56 -4.61
N THR A 362 4.93 -14.44 -4.88
CA THR A 362 4.66 -13.16 -4.24
C THR A 362 4.35 -12.10 -5.29
N LEU A 363 3.26 -11.37 -5.09
CA LEU A 363 2.91 -10.17 -5.85
C LEU A 363 3.17 -8.95 -4.97
N ALA A 364 3.92 -7.97 -5.46
CA ALA A 364 4.31 -6.78 -4.72
C ALA A 364 4.06 -5.53 -5.58
N GLU A 365 3.74 -4.40 -4.95
CA GLU A 365 3.91 -3.09 -5.60
C GLU A 365 5.40 -2.91 -5.86
N ALA A 366 5.81 -2.34 -7.00
CA ALA A 366 7.21 -2.24 -7.34
C ALA A 366 8.01 -1.53 -6.24
N GLY A 367 9.06 -2.19 -5.75
CA GLY A 367 9.87 -1.72 -4.63
C GLY A 367 9.32 -1.99 -3.22
N THR A 368 8.11 -2.54 -3.03
CA THR A 368 7.73 -3.05 -1.71
C THR A 368 8.56 -4.29 -1.36
N VAL A 369 9.27 -4.22 -0.23
CA VAL A 369 10.16 -5.28 0.26
C VAL A 369 9.33 -6.43 0.85
N THR A 370 8.56 -7.11 0.01
CA THR A 370 8.02 -8.43 0.31
C THR A 370 8.59 -9.39 -0.72
N GLN A 371 9.92 -9.54 -0.73
CA GLN A 371 10.49 -10.71 -1.40
C GLN A 371 10.20 -11.94 -0.54
N PRO A 372 9.86 -13.09 -1.14
CA PRO A 372 9.67 -14.33 -0.41
C PRO A 372 10.94 -14.65 0.38
N THR A 373 10.79 -14.78 1.70
CA THR A 373 11.86 -15.13 2.62
C THR A 373 12.58 -16.40 2.15
N LEU A 374 13.83 -16.27 1.73
CA LEU A 374 14.69 -17.43 1.56
C LEU A 374 14.99 -18.00 2.95
N ASP A 375 14.48 -19.19 3.25
CA ASP A 375 14.80 -19.94 4.46
C ASP A 375 16.28 -20.34 4.33
N GLY A 376 17.17 -19.57 4.98
CA GLY A 376 18.60 -19.55 4.73
C GLY A 376 19.29 -20.92 4.87
N ALA A 377 19.25 -21.73 3.82
CA ALA A 377 20.11 -22.88 3.66
C ALA A 377 21.49 -22.39 3.20
N SER A 378 22.51 -22.68 4.00
CA SER A 378 23.89 -22.27 3.72
C SER A 378 24.40 -22.79 2.37
N GLY A 379 24.76 -21.90 1.44
CA GLY A 379 25.61 -22.23 0.28
C GLY A 379 25.02 -22.01 -1.12
N GLU A 380 23.77 -21.61 -1.26
CA GLU A 380 23.21 -21.17 -2.55
C GLU A 380 23.46 -19.68 -2.78
N LEU A 381 23.67 -19.29 -4.05
CA LEU A 381 23.89 -17.89 -4.41
C LEU A 381 22.57 -17.13 -4.24
N ILE A 382 22.60 -16.06 -3.43
CA ILE A 382 21.54 -15.06 -3.39
C ILE A 382 21.80 -14.01 -4.48
N GLU A 383 20.73 -13.44 -5.00
CA GLU A 383 20.77 -12.40 -6.03
C GLU A 383 20.65 -11.01 -5.40
N TYR A 384 21.01 -9.98 -6.16
CA TYR A 384 20.72 -8.60 -5.76
C TYR A 384 19.21 -8.40 -5.60
N GLY A 385 18.82 -7.61 -4.61
CA GLY A 385 17.43 -7.47 -4.17
C GLY A 385 17.02 -8.46 -3.07
N ALA A 386 17.71 -9.60 -2.91
CA ALA A 386 17.30 -10.70 -2.04
C ALA A 386 16.89 -10.27 -0.62
N PHE A 387 15.72 -10.74 -0.17
CA PHE A 387 15.31 -10.74 1.24
C PHE A 387 15.45 -12.13 1.85
N VAL A 388 16.15 -12.22 2.98
CA VAL A 388 16.58 -13.48 3.59
C VAL A 388 16.29 -13.45 5.08
N SER A 389 15.62 -14.48 5.61
CA SER A 389 15.59 -14.70 7.05
C SER A 389 16.61 -15.77 7.44
N GLY A 390 17.28 -15.53 8.56
CA GLY A 390 18.37 -16.38 9.02
C GLY A 390 18.40 -16.53 10.53
N ALA A 391 19.22 -17.47 10.99
CA ALA A 391 19.52 -17.65 12.39
C ALA A 391 20.97 -18.11 12.59
N VAL A 392 21.55 -17.67 13.71
CA VAL A 392 22.85 -18.07 14.20
C VAL A 392 22.64 -18.86 15.49
N ASP A 393 23.21 -20.06 15.56
CA ASP A 393 23.15 -20.92 16.74
C ASP A 393 24.44 -21.73 16.95
N SER A 394 24.51 -22.51 18.02
CA SER A 394 25.69 -23.35 18.31
C SER A 394 26.04 -24.39 17.24
N ALA A 395 25.09 -24.80 16.39
CA ALA A 395 25.34 -25.70 15.26
C ALA A 395 25.82 -24.93 14.02
N THR A 396 25.31 -23.72 13.83
CA THR A 396 25.62 -22.78 12.73
C THR A 396 26.06 -21.43 13.32
N PRO A 397 27.31 -21.31 13.81
CA PRO A 397 27.79 -20.11 14.48
C PRO A 397 28.06 -18.92 13.53
N VAL A 398 28.02 -19.17 12.22
CA VAL A 398 28.10 -18.17 11.16
C VAL A 398 27.11 -18.58 10.08
N ALA A 399 26.13 -17.73 9.81
CA ALA A 399 25.28 -17.85 8.63
C ALA A 399 26.00 -17.20 7.44
N ALA A 400 26.01 -17.87 6.29
CA ALA A 400 26.82 -17.48 5.13
C ALA A 400 25.98 -17.46 3.86
N TYR A 401 25.93 -16.29 3.22
CA TYR A 401 25.12 -16.02 2.03
C TYR A 401 26.01 -15.54 0.89
N PRO A 402 26.37 -16.43 -0.05
CA PRO A 402 27.18 -16.06 -1.19
C PRO A 402 26.35 -15.28 -2.22
N PHE A 403 26.95 -14.32 -2.93
CA PHE A 403 26.34 -13.62 -4.06
C PHE A 403 27.40 -13.36 -5.14
N SER A 404 26.96 -13.17 -6.39
CA SER A 404 27.86 -12.80 -7.50
C SER A 404 27.86 -11.29 -7.67
N GLY A 405 29.03 -10.67 -7.76
CA GLY A 405 29.15 -9.23 -7.99
C GLY A 405 30.23 -8.87 -9.00
N ALA A 406 30.08 -7.73 -9.66
CA ALA A 406 31.04 -7.19 -10.62
C ALA A 406 31.99 -6.18 -9.95
N ALA A 407 33.16 -5.99 -10.55
CA ALA A 407 34.11 -4.98 -10.10
C ALA A 407 33.49 -3.59 -10.20
N GLY A 408 33.54 -2.83 -9.10
CA GLY A 408 32.99 -1.48 -9.03
C GLY A 408 31.55 -1.40 -8.50
N ASP A 409 30.82 -2.53 -8.43
CA ASP A 409 29.49 -2.54 -7.83
C ASP A 409 29.57 -2.07 -6.38
N VAL A 410 28.68 -1.15 -6.00
CA VAL A 410 28.52 -0.73 -4.60
C VAL A 410 27.29 -1.44 -4.05
N VAL A 411 27.49 -2.39 -3.17
CA VAL A 411 26.42 -3.27 -2.67
C VAL A 411 25.94 -2.78 -1.33
N GLY A 412 24.66 -2.39 -1.22
CA GLY A 412 24.01 -2.08 0.04
C GLY A 412 23.38 -3.31 0.70
N MET A 413 23.44 -3.40 2.01
CA MET A 413 22.76 -4.43 2.80
C MET A 413 22.30 -3.90 4.16
N VAL A 414 21.14 -4.38 4.59
CA VAL A 414 20.54 -4.09 5.91
C VAL A 414 20.26 -5.42 6.58
N VAL A 415 20.75 -5.60 7.81
CA VAL A 415 20.45 -6.78 8.64
C VAL A 415 19.75 -6.35 9.91
N THR A 416 18.53 -6.82 10.10
CA THR A 416 17.67 -6.48 11.23
C THR A 416 17.63 -7.65 12.22
N PRO A 417 18.28 -7.53 13.39
CA PRO A 417 18.25 -8.58 14.41
C PRO A 417 16.91 -8.65 15.15
N PHE A 418 16.50 -9.86 15.53
CA PHE A 418 15.31 -10.09 16.36
C PHE A 418 15.66 -10.33 17.83
N ASP A 419 14.69 -10.08 18.72
CA ASP A 419 14.76 -10.40 20.16
C ASP A 419 16.02 -9.86 20.89
N GLY A 420 16.62 -8.79 20.37
CA GLY A 420 17.86 -8.23 20.91
C GLY A 420 19.08 -9.11 20.66
N PHE A 421 19.10 -9.83 19.53
CA PHE A 421 20.31 -10.44 18.99
C PHE A 421 21.34 -9.35 18.66
N ASP A 422 22.57 -9.53 19.12
CA ASP A 422 23.71 -8.63 18.87
C ASP A 422 24.45 -9.17 17.64
N VAL A 423 24.12 -8.64 16.47
CA VAL A 423 24.54 -9.19 15.18
C VAL A 423 25.78 -8.47 14.66
N VAL A 424 26.69 -9.24 14.08
CA VAL A 424 27.94 -8.76 13.48
C VAL A 424 27.98 -9.21 12.02
N LEU A 425 28.37 -8.29 11.13
CA LEU A 425 28.50 -8.55 9.71
C LEU A 425 29.94 -8.47 9.21
N ASP A 426 30.27 -9.38 8.30
CA ASP A 426 31.47 -9.30 7.46
C ASP A 426 31.13 -9.64 6.01
N VAL A 427 31.90 -9.11 5.06
CA VAL A 427 31.81 -9.46 3.65
C VAL A 427 33.17 -9.96 3.21
N VAL A 428 33.21 -11.21 2.73
CA VAL A 428 34.46 -11.87 2.32
C VAL A 428 34.49 -12.16 0.82
N ASP A 429 35.69 -12.16 0.24
CA ASP A 429 35.95 -12.61 -1.13
C ASP A 429 35.97 -14.15 -1.26
N ASP A 430 36.13 -14.66 -2.49
CA ASP A 430 36.20 -16.11 -2.79
C ASP A 430 37.30 -16.86 -2.02
N ALA A 431 38.32 -16.13 -1.56
CA ALA A 431 39.47 -16.64 -0.85
C ALA A 431 39.28 -16.56 0.67
N GLY A 432 38.16 -16.01 1.13
CA GLY A 432 37.80 -15.82 2.54
C GLY A 432 38.50 -14.63 3.18
N ASN A 433 39.01 -13.67 2.40
CA ASN A 433 39.52 -12.41 2.94
C ASN A 433 38.36 -11.43 3.12
N SER A 434 38.27 -10.81 4.30
CA SER A 434 37.35 -9.70 4.54
C SER A 434 37.69 -8.51 3.63
N ILE A 435 36.66 -7.90 3.08
CA ILE A 435 36.71 -6.68 2.26
C ILE A 435 36.54 -5.45 3.16
N LEU A 436 35.93 -5.63 4.33
CA LEU A 436 35.78 -4.58 5.30
C LEU A 436 37.10 -4.33 6.03
N LEU A 437 37.35 -3.07 6.40
CA LEU A 437 38.47 -2.75 7.28
C LEU A 437 38.25 -3.28 8.70
N GLN A 438 36.99 -3.34 9.11
CA GLN A 438 36.52 -3.90 10.36
C GLN A 438 35.11 -4.48 10.13
N GLU A 439 34.82 -5.57 10.83
CA GLU A 439 33.46 -6.13 10.93
C GLU A 439 32.48 -5.04 11.40
N ARG A 440 31.27 -5.08 10.85
CA ARG A 440 30.22 -4.12 11.15
C ARG A 440 29.44 -4.60 12.38
N ASP A 441 29.45 -3.77 13.42
CA ASP A 441 28.88 -4.02 14.74
C ASP A 441 28.46 -2.67 15.36
N THR A 442 27.15 -2.41 15.35
CA THR A 442 26.44 -1.30 15.99
C THR A 442 25.71 -1.75 17.25
N SER A 443 26.10 -2.89 17.82
CA SER A 443 25.48 -3.55 18.97
C SER A 443 24.09 -4.14 18.66
N PHE A 444 23.06 -3.80 19.43
CA PHE A 444 21.73 -4.43 19.32
C PHE A 444 20.81 -3.83 18.25
N GLY A 445 21.32 -2.93 17.40
CA GLY A 445 20.56 -2.26 16.34
C GLY A 445 20.65 -2.99 15.00
N PRO A 446 19.92 -2.51 13.97
CA PRO A 446 20.14 -2.95 12.60
C PRO A 446 21.56 -2.65 12.13
N GLU A 447 22.17 -3.61 11.44
CA GLU A 447 23.47 -3.44 10.80
C GLU A 447 23.29 -3.03 9.34
N ASN A 448 23.59 -1.76 9.08
CA ASN A 448 23.54 -1.19 7.73
C ASN A 448 24.96 -1.03 7.20
N LEU A 449 25.21 -1.54 5.99
CA LEU A 449 26.51 -1.56 5.35
C LEU A 449 26.39 -1.38 3.84
N PHE A 450 27.27 -0.61 3.23
CA PHE A 450 27.53 -0.71 1.80
C PHE A 450 29.01 -1.00 1.53
N VAL A 451 29.31 -1.71 0.44
CA VAL A 451 30.67 -2.11 0.09
C VAL A 451 30.91 -2.03 -1.41
N ALA A 452 32.01 -1.38 -1.81
CA ALA A 452 32.47 -1.39 -3.19
C ALA A 452 33.27 -2.67 -3.49
N LEU A 453 32.86 -3.41 -4.51
CA LEU A 453 33.49 -4.69 -4.85
C LEU A 453 34.76 -4.47 -5.68
N PRO A 454 35.91 -5.05 -5.28
CA PRO A 454 37.19 -4.77 -5.94
C PRO A 454 37.41 -5.51 -7.27
N ALA A 455 36.64 -6.57 -7.53
CA ALA A 455 36.81 -7.44 -8.70
C ALA A 455 35.51 -8.20 -9.02
N ASP A 456 35.39 -8.72 -10.23
CA ASP A 456 34.34 -9.67 -10.56
C ASP A 456 34.56 -10.97 -9.76
N GLY A 457 33.50 -11.51 -9.15
CA GLY A 457 33.60 -12.77 -8.43
C GLY A 457 32.42 -13.09 -7.54
N ILE A 458 32.58 -14.18 -6.78
CA ILE A 458 31.65 -14.55 -5.71
C ILE A 458 32.15 -13.94 -4.41
N TYR A 459 31.25 -13.26 -3.73
CA TYR A 459 31.42 -12.70 -2.40
C TYR A 459 30.51 -13.44 -1.44
N THR A 460 30.78 -13.39 -0.14
CA THR A 460 29.93 -14.03 0.88
C THR A 460 29.70 -13.08 2.04
N ILE A 461 28.42 -12.86 2.35
CA ILE A 461 27.98 -12.13 3.54
C ILE A 461 28.01 -13.12 4.69
N HIS A 462 28.79 -12.82 5.72
CA HIS A 462 28.83 -13.56 6.98
C HIS A 462 28.03 -12.81 8.03
N VAL A 463 27.04 -13.49 8.62
CA VAL A 463 26.25 -13.01 9.75
C VAL A 463 26.54 -13.89 10.95
N PHE A 464 26.98 -13.30 12.06
CA PHE A 464 27.30 -14.03 13.29
C PHE A 464 27.02 -13.18 14.53
N GLY A 465 26.90 -13.82 15.70
CA GLY A 465 26.60 -13.11 16.94
C GLY A 465 27.85 -12.55 17.63
N PHE A 466 27.75 -11.34 18.18
CA PHE A 466 28.78 -10.77 19.03
C PHE A 466 29.04 -11.67 20.25
N ASP A 467 30.32 -11.96 20.54
CA ASP A 467 30.76 -12.91 21.58
C ASP A 467 30.08 -14.30 21.51
N GLY A 468 29.63 -14.71 20.31
CA GLY A 468 28.94 -15.98 20.09
C GLY A 468 27.48 -15.99 20.54
N ALA A 469 26.83 -14.82 20.56
CA ALA A 469 25.39 -14.72 20.72
C ALA A 469 24.65 -15.57 19.67
N GLU A 470 23.49 -16.06 20.05
CA GLU A 470 22.58 -16.82 19.18
C GLU A 470 21.31 -15.98 18.99
N GLY A 471 20.71 -16.05 17.81
CA GLY A 471 19.52 -15.27 17.49
C GLY A 471 19.14 -15.37 16.03
N SER A 472 17.96 -14.86 15.71
CA SER A 472 17.44 -14.75 14.34
C SER A 472 17.53 -13.32 13.83
N PHE A 473 17.51 -13.16 12.52
CA PHE A 473 17.57 -11.88 11.83
C PHE A 473 16.88 -11.97 10.48
N ASP A 474 16.51 -10.80 9.94
CA ASP A 474 16.21 -10.60 8.53
C ASP A 474 17.35 -9.82 7.86
N MET A 475 17.60 -10.09 6.58
CA MET A 475 18.59 -9.41 5.77
C MET A 475 17.99 -9.03 4.43
N GLN A 476 18.19 -7.77 4.03
CA GLN A 476 17.92 -7.29 2.69
C GLN A 476 19.24 -6.96 1.99
N LEU A 477 19.48 -7.58 0.85
CA LEU A 477 20.56 -7.24 -0.07
C LEU A 477 19.98 -6.30 -1.14
N GLY A 478 20.45 -5.05 -1.20
CA GLY A 478 19.99 -4.09 -2.20
C GLY A 478 20.44 -4.44 -3.62
N LEU A 479 19.85 -3.76 -4.61
CA LEU A 479 20.46 -3.63 -5.92
C LEU A 479 21.82 -2.90 -5.79
N PRO A 480 22.77 -3.11 -6.72
CA PRO A 480 23.97 -2.28 -6.78
C PRO A 480 23.55 -0.81 -6.82
N LEU A 481 24.16 0.00 -5.94
CA LEU A 481 23.95 1.43 -5.90
C LEU A 481 24.72 2.05 -7.08
N THR A 482 24.01 2.42 -8.14
CA THR A 482 24.60 2.82 -9.42
C THR A 482 24.56 4.31 -9.69
N ASN A 483 23.80 5.09 -8.92
CA ASN A 483 23.77 6.54 -9.04
C ASN A 483 24.76 7.13 -8.03
N VAL A 484 25.98 7.43 -8.47
CA VAL A 484 27.01 8.01 -7.59
C VAL A 484 27.09 9.51 -7.81
N VAL A 485 26.83 10.28 -6.75
CA VAL A 485 27.01 11.74 -6.75
C VAL A 485 28.18 12.08 -5.85
N PHE A 486 29.19 12.70 -6.43
CA PHE A 486 30.30 13.33 -5.73
C PHE A 486 29.97 14.81 -5.57
N ALA A 487 29.56 15.19 -4.36
CA ALA A 487 29.51 16.59 -4.02
C ALA A 487 30.95 17.09 -3.84
N ALA A 488 31.30 18.18 -4.51
CA ALA A 488 32.60 18.80 -4.33
C ALA A 488 32.83 19.11 -2.83
N GLY A 489 34.09 19.07 -2.41
CA GLY A 489 34.41 19.29 -1.00
C GLY A 489 33.88 20.64 -0.53
N ASP A 490 33.19 20.63 0.60
CA ASP A 490 32.59 21.80 1.23
C ASP A 490 33.26 22.05 2.58
N THR A 491 33.09 23.24 3.14
CA THR A 491 33.70 23.64 4.41
C THR A 491 32.61 23.84 5.46
N LEU A 492 32.61 23.02 6.51
CA LEU A 492 31.81 23.31 7.70
C LEU A 492 32.43 24.51 8.42
N GLU A 493 31.72 25.63 8.47
CA GLU A 493 32.14 26.84 9.15
C GLU A 493 31.48 26.96 10.53
N ALA A 494 31.98 27.87 11.37
CA ALA A 494 31.48 28.04 12.74
C ALA A 494 30.03 28.57 12.79
N GLU A 495 29.54 29.12 11.68
CA GLU A 495 28.16 29.58 11.53
C GLU A 495 27.19 28.45 11.19
N ASP A 496 27.69 27.29 10.76
CA ASP A 496 26.90 26.10 10.45
C ASP A 496 26.71 25.20 11.69
N GLU A 497 27.17 25.65 12.88
CA GLU A 497 26.98 24.93 14.14
C GLU A 497 25.48 24.65 14.38
N GLY A 498 25.10 23.37 14.30
CA GLY A 498 23.72 22.90 14.47
C GLY A 498 22.83 23.04 13.22
N GLU A 499 23.26 23.81 12.22
CA GLU A 499 22.53 23.98 10.96
C GLU A 499 23.07 23.12 9.81
N GLY A 500 24.36 22.79 9.78
CA GLY A 500 24.95 21.84 8.83
C GLY A 500 24.65 22.10 7.34
N HIS A 501 25.09 21.19 6.46
CA HIS A 501 24.78 21.24 5.03
C HIS A 501 23.88 20.07 4.66
N ALA A 502 22.85 20.32 3.84
CA ALA A 502 21.87 19.32 3.44
C ALA A 502 22.12 18.82 2.01
N PHE A 503 22.00 17.51 1.83
CA PHE A 503 22.15 16.79 0.57
C PHE A 503 20.82 16.06 0.30
N PRO A 504 19.92 16.66 -0.50
CA PRO A 504 18.57 16.13 -0.72
C PRO A 504 18.55 15.01 -1.77
N PHE A 505 17.61 14.10 -1.60
CA PHE A 505 17.28 13.09 -2.58
C PHE A 505 15.81 12.70 -2.46
N THR A 506 15.23 12.18 -3.53
CA THR A 506 13.85 11.68 -3.54
C THR A 506 13.88 10.17 -3.73
N ALA A 507 13.31 9.45 -2.76
CA ALA A 507 12.99 8.04 -2.90
C ALA A 507 11.67 7.92 -3.64
N LEU A 508 11.69 7.26 -4.78
CA LEU A 508 10.50 7.04 -5.60
C LEU A 508 9.77 5.77 -5.17
N ARG A 509 10.45 4.90 -4.39
CA ARG A 509 9.90 3.64 -3.90
C ARG A 509 10.27 3.39 -2.44
N PRO A 510 9.42 2.69 -1.67
CA PRO A 510 9.87 1.99 -0.48
C PRO A 510 11.03 1.03 -0.84
N GLY A 511 11.89 0.69 0.11
CA GLY A 511 13.04 -0.19 -0.11
C GLY A 511 14.23 0.46 -0.84
N ASP A 512 14.06 1.64 -1.43
CA ASP A 512 15.14 2.40 -2.06
C ASP A 512 16.27 2.63 -1.05
N MET A 513 17.48 2.26 -1.44
CA MET A 513 18.66 2.36 -0.59
C MET A 513 19.51 3.55 -1.01
N VAL A 514 19.90 4.37 -0.03
CA VAL A 514 20.83 5.49 -0.23
C VAL A 514 21.98 5.41 0.77
N GLY A 515 23.19 5.23 0.24
CA GLY A 515 24.43 5.29 0.98
C GLY A 515 25.03 6.68 0.92
N ILE A 516 25.65 7.12 2.01
CA ILE A 516 26.47 8.32 2.05
C ILE A 516 27.81 8.00 2.72
N ARG A 517 28.89 8.50 2.12
CA ARG A 517 30.25 8.49 2.62
C ARG A 517 30.72 9.93 2.80
N VAL A 518 31.18 10.28 3.99
CA VAL A 518 31.67 11.62 4.32
C VAL A 518 33.12 11.52 4.76
N GLU A 519 34.01 12.21 4.05
CA GLU A 519 35.45 12.24 4.35
C GLU A 519 35.85 13.62 4.89
N PRO A 520 35.91 13.82 6.22
CA PRO A 520 36.39 15.07 6.79
C PRO A 520 37.93 15.18 6.77
N ALA A 521 38.44 16.42 6.74
CA ALA A 521 39.86 16.70 6.97
C ALA A 521 40.31 16.30 8.40
N GLU A 522 41.62 16.06 8.61
CA GLU A 522 42.18 15.43 9.84
C GLU A 522 41.75 16.04 11.20
N ASP A 523 41.28 17.29 11.24
CA ASP A 523 40.88 18.00 12.45
C ASP A 523 39.35 18.17 12.60
N LEU A 524 38.58 17.74 11.61
CA LEU A 524 37.12 17.82 11.59
C LEU A 524 36.54 16.44 11.92
N ASP A 525 35.48 16.46 12.73
CA ASP A 525 34.70 15.28 13.05
C ASP A 525 33.23 15.58 12.78
N VAL A 526 32.57 14.72 12.03
CA VAL A 526 31.24 14.98 11.49
C VAL A 526 30.20 14.04 12.07
N ALA A 527 28.94 14.46 11.98
CA ALA A 527 27.80 13.59 12.21
C ALA A 527 26.80 13.72 11.05
N ILE A 528 26.08 12.64 10.76
CA ILE A 528 25.10 12.56 9.68
C ILE A 528 23.70 12.47 10.27
N GLN A 529 22.90 13.51 10.10
CA GLN A 529 21.46 13.45 10.33
C GLN A 529 20.74 12.95 9.09
N VAL A 530 19.63 12.26 9.28
CA VAL A 530 18.72 11.85 8.21
C VAL A 530 17.38 12.51 8.45
N ARG A 531 16.79 13.07 7.40
CA ARG A 531 15.51 13.77 7.47
C ARG A 531 14.56 13.27 6.39
N LYS A 532 13.27 13.20 6.71
CA LYS A 532 12.18 13.05 5.73
C LYS A 532 11.42 14.37 5.68
N GLY A 533 11.48 15.07 4.56
CA GLY A 533 11.10 16.48 4.48
C GLY A 533 11.82 17.31 5.56
N ASP A 534 11.04 17.95 6.43
CA ASP A 534 11.53 18.77 7.54
C ASP A 534 11.65 18.02 8.89
N GLU A 535 11.39 16.72 8.92
CA GLU A 535 11.40 15.94 10.16
C GLU A 535 12.66 15.10 10.29
N LEU A 536 13.21 15.00 11.51
CA LEU A 536 14.33 14.09 11.80
C LEU A 536 13.82 12.65 11.74
N LEU A 537 14.47 11.81 10.95
CA LEU A 537 14.10 10.41 10.82
C LEU A 537 14.56 9.64 12.07
N SER A 538 13.62 8.95 12.71
CA SER A 538 13.86 8.13 13.90
C SER A 538 13.96 6.64 13.54
N GLY A 539 14.31 5.78 14.49
CA GLY A 539 14.35 4.33 14.27
C GLY A 539 15.64 3.79 13.62
N LEU A 540 16.57 4.66 13.24
CA LEU A 540 17.82 4.29 12.54
C LEU A 540 18.93 3.69 13.44
N GLY A 541 18.62 3.31 14.68
CA GLY A 541 19.61 2.74 15.61
C GLY A 541 20.57 3.75 16.27
N PHE A 542 20.42 5.06 16.03
CA PHE A 542 21.15 6.13 16.69
C PHE A 542 20.23 7.28 17.11
N ASP A 543 20.75 8.22 17.92
CA ASP A 543 20.01 9.41 18.34
C ASP A 543 19.84 10.39 17.16
N PRO A 544 18.61 10.66 16.68
CA PRO A 544 18.40 11.52 15.52
C PRO A 544 18.86 12.96 15.73
N GLU A 545 18.86 13.47 16.98
CA GLU A 545 19.33 14.84 17.24
C GLU A 545 20.85 14.94 17.14
N SER A 546 21.58 13.95 17.65
CA SER A 546 23.04 13.91 17.59
C SER A 546 23.56 13.51 16.21
N GLY A 547 22.77 12.76 15.44
CA GLY A 547 23.17 12.17 14.17
C GLY A 547 24.08 10.96 14.32
N TYR A 548 24.33 10.29 13.20
CA TYR A 548 25.23 9.16 13.11
C TYR A 548 26.69 9.64 13.12
N SER A 549 27.48 9.16 14.08
CA SER A 549 28.93 9.36 14.12
C SER A 549 29.58 8.13 14.78
N PHE A 550 30.28 7.33 13.99
CA PHE A 550 30.93 6.09 14.41
C PHE A 550 32.42 6.26 14.68
N ALA A 551 33.10 7.17 13.97
CA ALA A 551 34.55 7.35 14.05
C ALA A 551 34.95 8.83 13.95
N VAL A 552 36.12 9.18 14.50
CA VAL A 552 36.67 10.55 14.42
C VAL A 552 37.22 10.88 13.02
N GLY A 553 36.56 10.47 11.95
CA GLY A 553 37.09 10.47 10.60
C GLY A 553 36.01 10.18 9.58
N VAL A 554 36.28 9.26 8.65
CA VAL A 554 35.30 8.90 7.63
C VAL A 554 34.05 8.32 8.27
N GLU A 555 32.89 8.87 7.89
CA GLU A 555 31.58 8.36 8.28
C GLU A 555 30.88 7.74 7.08
N GLU A 556 30.28 6.57 7.27
CA GLU A 556 29.53 5.84 6.26
C GLU A 556 28.17 5.42 6.84
N LEU A 557 27.10 5.79 6.14
CA LEU A 557 25.74 5.48 6.54
C LEU A 557 24.96 4.98 5.33
N LEU A 558 24.21 3.88 5.51
CA LEU A 558 23.21 3.41 4.55
C LEU A 558 21.83 3.56 5.19
N VAL A 559 20.92 4.15 4.42
CA VAL A 559 19.50 4.29 4.78
C VAL A 559 18.67 3.59 3.73
N MET A 560 17.60 2.95 4.18
CA MET A 560 16.54 2.43 3.33
C MET A 560 15.30 3.30 3.54
N ALA A 561 14.73 3.79 2.45
CA ALA A 561 13.48 4.53 2.50
C ALA A 561 12.32 3.57 2.78
N GLU A 562 11.62 3.73 3.89
CA GLU A 562 10.43 2.91 4.21
C GLU A 562 9.20 3.35 3.40
N GLU A 563 9.22 4.56 2.86
CA GLU A 563 8.13 5.20 2.16
C GLU A 563 8.70 6.09 1.05
N THR A 564 7.90 6.41 0.04
CA THR A 564 8.28 7.41 -0.96
C THR A 564 8.38 8.81 -0.35
N GLY A 565 9.13 9.68 -1.03
CA GLY A 565 9.19 11.11 -0.74
C GLY A 565 10.60 11.68 -0.71
N THR A 566 10.69 12.94 -0.30
CA THR A 566 11.97 13.67 -0.23
C THR A 566 12.65 13.44 1.12
N TYR A 567 13.91 13.07 1.05
CA TYR A 567 14.80 12.87 2.18
C TYR A 567 16.01 13.80 2.05
N SER A 568 16.77 13.94 3.14
CA SER A 568 18.09 14.55 3.06
C SER A 568 19.05 13.96 4.08
N PHE A 569 20.31 13.84 3.68
CA PHE A 569 21.42 13.74 4.61
C PHE A 569 21.87 15.13 5.01
N ARG A 570 22.03 15.36 6.31
CA ARG A 570 22.52 16.63 6.84
C ARG A 570 23.83 16.42 7.57
N ILE A 571 24.89 17.03 7.05
CA ILE A 571 26.24 16.92 7.60
C ILE A 571 26.45 18.01 8.64
N LEU A 572 26.81 17.59 9.85
CA LEU A 572 26.99 18.43 11.03
C LEU A 572 28.40 18.29 11.58
N ASN A 573 28.78 19.21 12.46
CA ASN A 573 29.80 18.93 13.46
C ASN A 573 29.33 17.85 14.44
N SER A 574 30.20 16.88 14.75
CA SER A 574 29.91 15.90 15.79
C SER A 574 29.79 16.58 17.16
N GLN A 575 28.92 16.07 18.04
CA GLN A 575 28.70 16.65 19.37
C GLN A 575 29.71 16.16 20.44
N ASN A 576 30.81 15.53 20.03
CA ASN A 576 31.77 14.93 20.95
C ASN A 576 32.89 15.92 21.34
N ASP A 577 34.06 15.42 21.78
CA ASP A 577 35.20 16.25 22.19
C ASP A 577 35.75 17.16 21.06
N PHE A 578 35.27 17.00 19.82
CA PHE A 578 35.61 17.79 18.63
C PHE A 578 34.51 18.80 18.22
N ALA A 579 33.45 18.96 19.03
CA ALA A 579 32.35 19.86 18.73
C ALA A 579 32.80 21.31 18.47
N GLY A 580 32.29 21.91 17.38
CA GLY A 580 32.57 23.29 16.96
C GLY A 580 33.88 23.44 16.17
N ASN A 581 34.48 22.34 15.72
CA ASN A 581 35.58 22.40 14.77
C ASN A 581 35.05 22.84 13.39
N VAL A 582 35.94 23.42 12.58
CA VAL A 582 35.61 23.84 11.21
C VAL A 582 36.59 23.19 10.28
N GLY A 583 36.17 22.87 9.07
CA GLY A 583 37.06 22.21 8.13
C GLY A 583 36.37 21.72 6.88
N ASP A 584 37.22 21.34 5.93
CA ASP A 584 36.78 20.79 4.67
C ASP A 584 36.34 19.34 4.85
N TYR A 585 35.33 18.92 4.09
CA TYR A 585 34.92 17.53 3.95
C TYR A 585 34.47 17.25 2.52
N ALA A 586 34.53 16.00 2.08
CA ALA A 586 33.97 15.56 0.80
C ALA A 586 32.83 14.58 1.03
N VAL A 587 31.84 14.58 0.14
CA VAL A 587 30.69 13.67 0.20
C VAL A 587 30.59 12.87 -1.07
N THR A 588 30.37 11.56 -0.91
CA THR A 588 29.91 10.69 -1.99
C THR A 588 28.60 10.05 -1.57
N MET A 589 27.57 10.18 -2.40
CA MET A 589 26.29 9.52 -2.22
C MET A 589 26.10 8.45 -3.29
N TYR A 590 25.44 7.36 -2.90
CA TYR A 590 25.16 6.20 -3.72
C TYR A 590 23.67 5.91 -3.58
N GLY A 591 22.95 5.78 -4.69
CA GLY A 591 21.52 5.44 -4.67
C GLY A 591 21.24 4.22 -5.52
N THR A 592 20.14 3.52 -5.20
CA THR A 592 19.48 2.64 -6.16
C THR A 592 19.19 3.43 -7.45
N PRO A 593 19.08 2.76 -8.62
CA PRO A 593 18.98 3.41 -9.92
C PRO A 593 17.84 4.45 -10.06
N GLU A 594 16.84 4.39 -9.20
CA GLU A 594 15.62 5.22 -9.27
C GLU A 594 15.62 6.38 -8.28
N ILE A 595 16.61 6.45 -7.40
CA ILE A 595 16.80 7.61 -6.54
C ILE A 595 17.10 8.83 -7.41
N VAL A 596 16.30 9.88 -7.22
CA VAL A 596 16.52 11.18 -7.85
C VAL A 596 17.27 12.07 -6.87
N PHE A 597 18.57 12.29 -7.12
CA PHE A 597 19.38 13.20 -6.32
C PHE A 597 19.14 14.66 -6.71
N GLU A 598 19.14 15.56 -5.71
CA GLU A 598 19.23 16.99 -5.96
C GLU A 598 20.71 17.39 -6.07
N LEU A 599 21.08 17.93 -7.23
CA LEU A 599 22.43 18.36 -7.55
C LEU A 599 22.65 19.81 -7.16
N ALA A 600 23.87 20.10 -6.75
CA ALA A 600 24.41 21.44 -6.58
C ALA A 600 25.40 21.79 -7.71
N TYR A 601 25.61 23.08 -7.92
CA TYR A 601 26.66 23.55 -8.84
C TYR A 601 28.04 23.14 -8.32
N GLY A 602 28.81 22.44 -9.15
CA GLY A 602 30.12 21.90 -8.83
C GLY A 602 30.11 20.39 -8.64
N ASP A 603 28.94 19.76 -8.59
CA ASP A 603 28.82 18.31 -8.43
C ASP A 603 29.34 17.56 -9.66
N LEU A 604 29.93 16.41 -9.36
CA LEU A 604 30.35 15.41 -10.33
C LEU A 604 29.52 14.16 -10.09
N VAL A 605 29.06 13.55 -11.16
CA VAL A 605 28.25 12.33 -11.12
C VAL A 605 28.99 11.26 -11.89
N ASP A 606 29.08 10.06 -11.30
CA ASP A 606 29.53 8.83 -11.94
C ASP A 606 28.36 7.87 -11.80
N ALA A 607 27.67 7.60 -12.90
CA ALA A 607 26.40 6.90 -12.81
C ALA A 607 26.19 5.97 -13.98
N ARG A 608 25.26 5.04 -13.79
CA ARG A 608 24.78 4.15 -14.82
C ARG A 608 23.30 4.39 -15.04
N THR A 609 22.90 4.55 -16.30
CA THR A 609 21.48 4.63 -16.64
C THR A 609 20.76 3.33 -16.27
N ASN A 610 19.49 3.43 -15.87
CA ASN A 610 18.66 2.28 -15.49
C ASN A 610 18.32 1.36 -16.67
N ALA A 611 17.46 0.36 -16.45
CA ALA A 611 17.04 -0.61 -17.47
C ALA A 611 16.37 0.04 -18.70
N ASN A 612 15.77 1.22 -18.54
CA ASN A 612 15.18 2.02 -19.62
C ASN A 612 16.20 2.92 -20.33
N GLY A 613 17.48 2.83 -19.94
CA GLY A 613 18.57 3.63 -20.51
C GLY A 613 18.49 5.11 -20.13
N LEU A 614 17.90 5.46 -18.97
CA LEU A 614 17.89 6.84 -18.47
C LEU A 614 18.17 6.94 -16.96
N VAL A 615 18.46 8.14 -16.49
CA VAL A 615 18.48 8.53 -15.08
C VAL A 615 18.15 10.01 -14.94
N ASP A 616 17.43 10.35 -13.88
CA ASP A 616 16.98 11.71 -13.60
C ASP A 616 17.64 12.28 -12.34
N TYR A 617 17.95 13.57 -12.42
CA TYR A 617 18.42 14.40 -11.33
C TYR A 617 17.59 15.68 -11.28
N VAL A 618 17.55 16.36 -10.14
CA VAL A 618 16.95 17.70 -10.04
C VAL A 618 18.00 18.74 -9.69
N ILE A 619 17.83 19.97 -10.16
CA ILE A 619 18.66 21.10 -9.76
C ILE A 619 17.80 22.35 -9.62
N SER A 620 18.12 23.18 -8.62
CA SER A 620 17.53 24.49 -8.41
C SER A 620 18.56 25.61 -8.60
N GLY A 621 18.09 26.82 -8.87
CA GLY A 621 18.93 28.00 -9.00
C GLY A 621 18.11 29.28 -9.13
N LEU A 622 18.78 30.42 -9.25
CA LEU A 622 18.08 31.70 -9.41
C LEU A 622 17.66 31.90 -10.87
N ALA A 623 16.55 32.62 -11.08
CA ALA A 623 16.15 33.02 -12.41
C ALA A 623 17.27 33.83 -13.11
N GLY A 624 17.73 33.34 -14.25
CA GLY A 624 18.84 33.90 -15.02
C GLY A 624 20.20 33.22 -14.78
N ASP A 625 20.32 32.33 -13.78
CA ASP A 625 21.49 31.46 -13.65
C ASP A 625 21.56 30.54 -14.87
N SER A 626 22.78 30.29 -15.35
CA SER A 626 23.00 29.39 -16.49
C SER A 626 23.79 28.18 -16.02
N VAL A 627 23.16 27.02 -16.10
CA VAL A 627 23.77 25.72 -15.81
C VAL A 627 24.45 25.18 -17.07
N ILE A 628 25.67 24.69 -16.89
CA ILE A 628 26.46 23.98 -17.90
C ILE A 628 26.54 22.52 -17.45
N ILE A 629 25.97 21.64 -18.25
CA ILE A 629 25.93 20.20 -18.02
C ILE A 629 26.84 19.57 -19.07
N ASN A 630 27.87 18.85 -18.64
CA ASN A 630 28.70 18.04 -19.53
C ASN A 630 28.52 16.58 -19.17
N VAL A 631 28.17 15.74 -20.14
CA VAL A 631 28.04 14.29 -19.99
C VAL A 631 29.02 13.61 -20.93
N ALA A 632 29.70 12.58 -20.45
CA ALA A 632 30.60 11.76 -21.25
C ALA A 632 30.48 10.30 -20.81
N SER A 633 30.51 9.37 -21.77
CA SER A 633 30.67 7.95 -21.49
C SER A 633 31.97 7.45 -22.12
N ASP A 634 32.69 6.58 -21.42
CA ASP A 634 33.79 5.80 -21.95
C ASP A 634 33.34 4.44 -22.51
N ASP A 635 32.04 4.14 -22.45
CA ASP A 635 31.42 3.05 -23.17
C ASP A 635 30.98 3.52 -24.58
N ASP A 636 31.78 3.15 -25.59
CA ASP A 636 31.48 3.37 -27.01
C ASP A 636 30.20 2.63 -27.51
N SER A 637 29.50 1.90 -26.64
CA SER A 637 28.23 1.24 -26.95
C SER A 637 27.01 2.13 -26.72
N VAL A 638 27.15 3.20 -25.93
CA VAL A 638 26.09 4.14 -25.59
C VAL A 638 26.34 5.54 -26.15
N ASP A 639 25.25 6.24 -26.46
CA ASP A 639 25.21 7.55 -27.09
C ASP A 639 24.39 8.48 -26.21
N MET A 640 25.06 9.27 -25.38
CA MET A 640 24.42 10.04 -24.33
C MET A 640 23.61 11.20 -24.91
N VAL A 641 22.47 11.49 -24.28
CA VAL A 641 21.59 12.63 -24.56
C VAL A 641 21.31 13.32 -23.24
N ILE A 642 21.40 14.65 -23.24
CA ILE A 642 21.05 15.49 -22.09
C ILE A 642 19.74 16.18 -22.38
N GLU A 643 18.77 16.09 -21.48
CA GLU A 643 17.52 16.83 -21.53
C GLU A 643 17.34 17.63 -20.23
N VAL A 644 16.92 18.88 -20.36
CA VAL A 644 16.40 19.67 -19.24
C VAL A 644 14.89 19.73 -19.39
N LEU A 645 14.17 19.32 -18.37
CA LEU A 645 12.71 19.25 -18.36
C LEU A 645 12.12 20.11 -17.24
N ASP A 646 10.87 20.53 -17.42
CA ASP A 646 10.06 21.00 -16.29
C ASP A 646 9.59 19.81 -15.43
N LEU A 647 8.92 20.11 -14.30
CA LEU A 647 8.42 19.09 -13.37
C LEU A 647 7.23 18.28 -13.95
N ASP A 648 6.62 18.73 -15.03
CA ASP A 648 5.60 18.00 -15.79
C ASP A 648 6.26 17.13 -16.90
N GLU A 649 7.59 16.96 -16.85
CA GLU A 649 8.42 16.25 -17.83
C GLU A 649 8.36 16.79 -19.27
N ASN A 650 8.01 18.06 -19.47
CA ASN A 650 8.15 18.67 -20.79
C ASN A 650 9.61 19.07 -21.02
N VAL A 651 10.18 18.62 -22.15
CA VAL A 651 11.54 18.99 -22.56
C VAL A 651 11.62 20.50 -22.86
N LEU A 652 12.42 21.21 -22.07
CA LEU A 652 12.73 22.64 -22.21
C LEU A 652 13.95 22.85 -23.10
N ALA A 653 14.96 21.99 -22.96
CA ALA A 653 16.17 22.00 -23.77
C ALA A 653 16.74 20.59 -23.91
N SER A 654 17.47 20.33 -24.99
CA SER A 654 18.17 19.06 -25.17
C SER A 654 19.48 19.24 -25.95
N ALA A 655 20.44 18.34 -25.70
CA ALA A 655 21.69 18.21 -26.44
C ALA A 655 21.96 16.73 -26.78
N ASP A 656 22.35 16.54 -28.03
CA ASP A 656 22.71 15.28 -28.71
C ASP A 656 23.57 15.68 -29.92
N GLU A 657 24.67 16.40 -29.65
CA GLU A 657 25.55 16.96 -30.69
C GLU A 657 26.82 16.12 -30.92
N GLY A 658 27.18 15.27 -29.97
CA GLY A 658 28.28 14.32 -30.08
C GLY A 658 27.89 13.04 -30.82
N PHE A 659 28.86 12.15 -30.96
CA PHE A 659 28.64 10.76 -31.28
C PHE A 659 28.96 9.94 -30.03
N SER A 660 28.48 8.70 -29.96
CA SER A 660 28.91 7.73 -28.94
C SER A 660 30.40 7.83 -28.58
N GLY A 661 30.68 8.02 -27.28
CA GLY A 661 32.01 8.25 -26.70
C GLY A 661 32.52 9.71 -26.76
N GLU A 662 31.80 10.64 -27.37
CA GLU A 662 32.08 12.09 -27.31
C GLU A 662 31.34 12.75 -26.13
N VAL A 663 31.77 13.95 -25.77
CA VAL A 663 31.15 14.72 -24.68
C VAL A 663 29.94 15.46 -25.21
N GLU A 664 28.80 15.29 -24.55
CA GLU A 664 27.63 16.15 -24.71
C GLU A 664 27.73 17.37 -23.80
N GLU A 665 27.47 18.56 -24.33
CA GLU A 665 27.41 19.81 -23.57
C GLU A 665 26.06 20.48 -23.77
N LEU A 666 25.35 20.74 -22.68
CA LEU A 666 24.12 21.51 -22.67
C LEU A 666 24.28 22.73 -21.75
N VAL A 667 23.95 23.91 -22.29
CA VAL A 667 23.86 25.15 -21.50
C VAL A 667 22.40 25.58 -21.44
N TYR A 668 21.86 25.68 -20.24
CA TYR A 668 20.48 26.08 -20.00
C TYR A 668 20.41 27.26 -19.02
N THR A 669 19.60 28.26 -19.32
CA THR A 669 19.36 29.41 -18.43
C THR A 669 18.01 29.24 -17.74
N LEU A 670 18.01 29.20 -16.40
CA LEU A 670 16.79 29.07 -15.60
C LEU A 670 15.87 30.28 -15.82
N GLU A 671 14.60 30.04 -16.16
CA GLU A 671 13.62 31.11 -16.39
C GLU A 671 12.93 31.59 -15.10
N SER A 672 12.86 30.72 -14.08
CA SER A 672 12.26 30.94 -12.76
C SER A 672 13.19 30.41 -11.65
N GLU A 673 12.85 30.71 -10.38
CA GLU A 673 13.55 30.16 -9.20
C GLU A 673 13.01 28.76 -8.82
N GLU A 674 12.72 27.92 -9.81
CA GLU A 674 12.11 26.59 -9.63
C GLU A 674 13.11 25.47 -9.94
N LEU A 675 12.78 24.26 -9.49
CA LEU A 675 13.50 23.04 -9.83
C LEU A 675 13.29 22.70 -11.31
N VAL A 676 14.35 22.22 -11.95
CA VAL A 676 14.28 21.55 -13.26
C VAL A 676 14.85 20.15 -13.14
N ILE A 677 14.38 19.25 -14.01
CA ILE A 677 14.91 17.89 -14.11
C ILE A 677 16.04 17.90 -15.14
N ILE A 678 17.18 17.31 -14.79
CA ILE A 678 18.25 16.93 -15.73
C ILE A 678 18.10 15.43 -15.97
N ARG A 679 17.66 15.07 -17.17
CA ARG A 679 17.61 13.68 -17.63
C ARG A 679 18.83 13.38 -18.46
N VAL A 680 19.56 12.34 -18.09
CA VAL A 680 20.64 11.75 -18.90
C VAL A 680 20.13 10.42 -19.41
N ARG A 681 20.19 10.21 -20.73
CA ARG A 681 19.71 8.97 -21.33
C ARG A 681 20.53 8.54 -22.52
N ASP A 682 20.54 7.25 -22.82
CA ASP A 682 21.05 6.72 -24.07
C ASP A 682 20.07 6.99 -25.22
N PHE A 683 20.59 7.32 -26.40
CA PHE A 683 19.81 7.55 -27.61
C PHE A 683 19.00 6.32 -28.02
N PHE A 684 19.56 5.12 -27.80
CA PHE A 684 18.93 3.84 -28.15
C PHE A 684 18.18 3.18 -26.97
N GLY A 685 18.15 3.81 -25.80
CA GLY A 685 17.51 3.29 -24.59
C GLY A 685 18.26 2.10 -23.97
N SER A 686 19.57 1.99 -24.18
CA SER A 686 20.41 0.95 -23.57
C SER A 686 21.00 1.41 -22.24
N PRO A 687 21.15 0.52 -21.25
CA PRO A 687 21.91 0.83 -20.04
C PRO A 687 23.39 1.11 -20.34
N GLY A 688 23.99 2.14 -19.73
CA GLY A 688 25.42 2.40 -19.81
C GLY A 688 25.93 3.37 -18.76
N ASP A 689 27.23 3.30 -18.50
CA ASP A 689 27.93 4.14 -17.53
C ASP A 689 28.26 5.51 -18.14
N PHE A 690 28.23 6.57 -17.34
CA PHE A 690 28.59 7.91 -17.76
C PHE A 690 29.12 8.75 -16.58
N MET A 691 29.93 9.74 -16.93
CA MET A 691 30.34 10.83 -16.06
C MET A 691 29.60 12.10 -16.43
N MET A 692 29.04 12.80 -15.45
CA MET A 692 28.44 14.11 -15.62
C MET A 692 29.09 15.15 -14.71
N SER A 693 29.18 16.40 -15.19
CA SER A 693 29.53 17.56 -14.37
C SER A 693 28.50 18.66 -14.54
N VAL A 694 28.11 19.28 -13.44
CA VAL A 694 27.10 20.35 -13.42
C VAL A 694 27.74 21.61 -12.85
N ASN A 695 27.81 22.68 -13.63
CA ASN A 695 28.54 23.90 -13.26
C ASN A 695 27.71 25.16 -13.52
N LEU A 696 27.90 26.19 -12.71
CA LEU A 696 27.36 27.52 -12.97
C LEU A 696 28.27 28.29 -13.96
N GLN A 697 27.68 28.93 -14.96
CA GLN A 697 28.38 29.70 -16.00
C GLN A 697 28.91 31.07 -15.55
#